data_AF-M7AWZ4-F1
#
_entry.id   AF-M7AWZ4-F1
#
_cell.length_a   1.000
_cell.length_b   1.000
_cell.length_c   1.000
_cell.angle_alpha   90.00
_cell.angle_beta   90.00
_cell.angle_gamma   90.00
#
_symmetry.space_group_name_H-M   'P 1'
#
loop_
_entity.id
_entity.type
_entity.pdbx_description
1 polymer ?
#
loop_
_entity_poly.entity_id
_entity_poly.type
_entity_poly.pdbx_seq_one_letter_code
_entity_poly.pdbx_strand_id
1 'polypeptide(L)'
;KYERGSATNYITRNKARKKLQLSLADFRRLCILKGIYPHEPKHKKKVNKGSTAARTFYLLKDIKFLLHEPIVNKFREYKVFVRKLRKAYGKSEWNTVERLKDNKPSYKLDHIIKERYPTFIDALRDLDDALSMCFLFATFPRTGKCHVQTIQLCRRLTVEFLNYVVASRSLRKVFLSIKGIYYQAEVLGQPITWIAPYAFAHDHPTDVDYRVMATFTEFYTTLLGFVNFRLYQSLNLHYPPKIEGQAVAEQKPEEGEAYAMVSESYMEKLSALSASLARVVAPNPEDEVQVDEFPVDGESAEQEAARKKKQEAVEKQKKLFEGLRFFLNREVPREPIAFIIRCFGGEVSWDKSMCISATYDVRNPTITHQIVDRPSLGKQVIGRYYLQPQWVFDSVNAKMCLPVADYFPGVLLPPHLSPFVSEKDGDYIPPEKLKLLALQKGKNPAEESREEEEEDSDEDDDDNEGSEGEEYSEKEDEGKLKKLEEQRSQGKKLPVKVSAGIVRLEDKQQAAQEEQSEEKRLAIMMMKKREKYLYQKIMFGKKRKVREATRLAEKRKAHDAAMKSEKKKTKKDGRGKPEPGHLARAVLRQNGRVHDHSEVYAIEPVGSHSVLVGIPGSDIRNLVREQHRTLLSKPSKEQALLPERRLSLREQCPMTTMCLRGPTLSPMGEVQLGPQPRAAMLQPPSFEGSRAEVRVAWFDFFFHLPLEGHNLSLLVSGSFFAYQLVGKDVTIQAARRKQDLVAAMLQKKKHWRSMCNGLVLGTVLTSFMLLLYSYIIPPLQVSMVDIPIPYSCSSYPAQARMPGVVNSTHSPLGQGCLPKLDIMFMKTHKTASSTILNILFRFGEKHRLKFAFPNGRNDFYYPSYFERSQVQDYQPGMCFNIICNHMRFQYQEVRKLLPADTIFLTVLRDPAYLFESSFHYFGRIIPLTWKLQGEDKLAEFLRDPWHYYDPNGFNAHYLQNLLFFDLGYDNNMNANSPLVDQYIQEINQHFHLVMLLEYFDESLVLLKDLLCWELEDVLYFKLNARKDSTVSKLTGELYEKATYWNLIDTKLYRYFNATFWRKVEAYGWERMARDVAELHRENEKMKSICIDGGRPVDANAIQESSMQPWQPLGQKSILGYNLKKKINKKHRKLCRKMLTPEIQYLTDLGVNLWITKLWSHVREFLKW
;
A
#
# COMPACT_ATOMS: atom_id res chain seq x y z
N LYS A 1 14.59 -27.82 -41.04
CA LYS A 1 14.39 -26.35 -41.13
C LYS A 1 14.42 -25.72 -39.72
N TYR A 2 15.20 -24.65 -39.51
CA TYR A 2 15.48 -23.98 -38.22
C TYR A 2 16.59 -24.60 -37.32
N GLU A 3 17.42 -25.50 -37.83
CA GLU A 3 18.53 -26.16 -37.09
C GLU A 3 19.91 -25.50 -37.32
N ARG A 4 20.00 -24.42 -38.10
CA ARG A 4 21.26 -23.70 -38.38
C ARG A 4 21.06 -22.17 -38.40
N GLY A 5 22.14 -21.43 -38.17
CA GLY A 5 22.20 -19.97 -38.21
C GLY A 5 21.46 -19.32 -37.03
N SER A 6 20.88 -18.12 -37.23
CA SER A 6 20.27 -17.33 -36.14
C SER A 6 19.22 -18.08 -35.30
N ALA A 7 18.60 -19.14 -35.82
CA ALA A 7 17.62 -19.94 -35.09
C ALA A 7 18.22 -20.83 -33.98
N THR A 8 19.52 -21.17 -34.06
CA THR A 8 20.24 -21.92 -33.01
C THR A 8 20.94 -21.01 -31.99
N ASN A 9 21.32 -19.79 -32.41
CA ASN A 9 22.12 -18.89 -31.57
C ASN A 9 21.33 -18.29 -30.39
N TYR A 10 19.98 -18.30 -30.45
CA TYR A 10 19.11 -17.72 -29.44
C TYR A 10 18.16 -18.76 -28.84
N ILE A 11 17.92 -18.66 -27.53
CA ILE A 11 17.03 -19.52 -26.75
C ILE A 11 15.98 -18.67 -26.02
N THR A 12 14.71 -19.07 -26.08
CA THR A 12 13.64 -18.35 -25.37
C THR A 12 13.74 -18.56 -23.85
N ARG A 13 13.38 -17.55 -23.05
CA ARG A 13 13.41 -17.60 -21.57
C ARG A 13 12.85 -18.90 -20.97
N ASN A 14 11.71 -19.37 -21.47
CA ASN A 14 11.07 -20.59 -20.96
C ASN A 14 11.85 -21.88 -21.30
N LYS A 15 12.60 -21.90 -22.40
CA LYS A 15 13.52 -23.00 -22.74
C LYS A 15 14.80 -22.94 -21.93
N ALA A 16 15.39 -21.74 -21.76
CA ALA A 16 16.58 -21.53 -20.93
C ALA A 16 16.33 -21.98 -19.48
N ARG A 17 15.22 -21.54 -18.88
CA ARG A 17 14.78 -21.97 -17.55
C ARG A 17 14.61 -23.49 -17.44
N LYS A 18 13.99 -24.14 -18.44
CA LYS A 18 13.87 -25.61 -18.47
C LYS A 18 15.23 -26.31 -18.58
N LYS A 19 16.17 -25.79 -19.39
CA LYS A 19 17.51 -26.38 -19.55
C LYS A 19 18.35 -26.31 -18.28
N LEU A 20 18.29 -25.18 -17.55
CA LEU A 20 19.00 -24.99 -16.27
C LEU A 20 18.29 -25.66 -15.08
N GLN A 21 17.05 -26.12 -15.26
CA GLN A 21 16.18 -26.72 -14.22
C GLN A 21 15.90 -25.79 -13.02
N LEU A 22 15.89 -24.46 -13.24
CA LEU A 22 15.67 -23.44 -12.22
C LEU A 22 14.22 -22.91 -12.19
N SER A 23 13.83 -22.26 -11.08
CA SER A 23 12.59 -21.48 -11.02
C SER A 23 12.72 -20.19 -11.84
N LEU A 24 11.62 -19.45 -12.05
CA LEU A 24 11.70 -18.16 -12.74
C LEU A 24 12.43 -17.09 -11.89
N ALA A 25 12.35 -17.18 -10.56
CA ALA A 25 13.01 -16.26 -9.64
C ALA A 25 14.52 -16.53 -9.61
N ASP A 26 14.94 -17.78 -9.38
CA ASP A 26 16.36 -18.15 -9.35
C ASP A 26 17.03 -17.94 -10.71
N PHE A 27 16.32 -18.19 -11.83
CA PHE A 27 16.83 -17.85 -13.16
C PHE A 27 17.05 -16.34 -13.34
N ARG A 28 16.11 -15.49 -12.90
CA ARG A 28 16.29 -14.03 -12.90
C ARG A 28 17.49 -13.60 -12.06
N ARG A 29 17.58 -14.11 -10.81
CA ARG A 29 18.70 -13.81 -9.89
C ARG A 29 20.05 -14.20 -10.51
N LEU A 30 20.16 -15.40 -11.08
CA LEU A 30 21.37 -15.88 -11.74
C LEU A 30 21.78 -15.01 -12.94
N CYS A 31 20.82 -14.61 -13.78
CA CYS A 31 21.07 -13.69 -14.89
C CYS A 31 21.53 -12.30 -14.41
N ILE A 32 21.00 -11.78 -13.31
CA ILE A 32 21.42 -10.50 -12.74
C ILE A 32 22.85 -10.60 -12.19
N LEU A 33 23.14 -11.62 -11.37
CA LEU A 33 24.46 -11.82 -10.77
C LEU A 33 25.57 -11.96 -11.82
N LYS A 34 25.37 -12.78 -12.88
CA LYS A 34 26.36 -12.95 -13.97
C LYS A 34 26.24 -11.93 -15.11
N GLY A 35 25.41 -10.87 -15.00
CA GLY A 35 25.29 -9.82 -16.02
C GLY A 35 24.75 -10.29 -17.39
N ILE A 36 23.83 -11.26 -17.42
CA ILE A 36 23.30 -11.86 -18.67
C ILE A 36 21.94 -11.26 -19.03
N TYR A 37 21.97 -10.37 -20.02
CA TYR A 37 20.82 -9.60 -20.50
C TYR A 37 19.98 -10.32 -21.57
N PRO A 38 18.68 -9.99 -21.71
CA PRO A 38 17.87 -10.48 -22.82
C PRO A 38 18.22 -9.73 -24.12
N HIS A 39 18.38 -10.47 -25.22
CA HIS A 39 18.73 -9.92 -26.52
C HIS A 39 17.55 -9.93 -27.52
N GLU A 40 17.48 -8.90 -28.36
CA GLU A 40 16.56 -8.80 -29.49
C GLU A 40 17.20 -9.37 -30.78
N PRO A 41 16.72 -10.50 -31.33
CA PRO A 41 17.31 -11.07 -32.55
C PRO A 41 16.88 -10.32 -33.81
N LYS A 42 17.85 -9.91 -34.65
CA LYS A 42 17.64 -9.18 -35.93
C LYS A 42 16.50 -9.74 -36.80
N HIS A 43 16.34 -11.07 -36.84
CA HIS A 43 15.26 -11.74 -37.58
C HIS A 43 14.30 -12.52 -36.66
N LYS A 44 13.49 -11.81 -35.87
CA LYS A 44 12.55 -12.38 -34.88
C LYS A 44 11.72 -13.57 -35.41
N LYS A 45 11.17 -13.47 -36.64
CA LYS A 45 10.44 -14.58 -37.30
C LYS A 45 11.27 -15.86 -37.48
N LYS A 46 12.55 -15.75 -37.88
CA LYS A 46 13.44 -16.90 -38.14
C LYS A 46 13.80 -17.63 -36.84
N VAL A 47 14.01 -16.89 -35.76
CA VAL A 47 14.32 -17.45 -34.42
C VAL A 47 13.08 -18.08 -33.77
N ASN A 48 11.93 -17.44 -33.89
CA ASN A 48 10.69 -17.87 -33.23
C ASN A 48 9.89 -18.92 -34.06
N LYS A 49 10.57 -19.70 -34.91
CA LYS A 49 10.01 -20.70 -35.84
C LYS A 49 8.78 -20.22 -36.63
N GLY A 50 8.83 -18.99 -37.14
CA GLY A 50 7.79 -18.36 -37.94
C GLY A 50 6.88 -17.37 -37.19
N SER A 51 6.75 -17.50 -35.85
CA SER A 51 5.84 -16.66 -35.07
C SER A 51 6.37 -15.23 -34.86
N THR A 52 5.47 -14.24 -34.93
CA THR A 52 5.76 -12.83 -34.62
C THR A 52 5.56 -12.46 -33.15
N ALA A 53 5.14 -13.41 -32.29
CA ALA A 53 4.82 -13.13 -30.89
C ALA A 53 6.03 -12.60 -30.10
N ALA A 54 5.82 -11.51 -29.34
CA ALA A 54 6.83 -10.91 -28.47
C ALA A 54 7.31 -11.92 -27.42
N ARG A 55 8.63 -12.20 -27.42
CA ARG A 55 9.28 -13.17 -26.51
C ARG A 55 10.67 -12.67 -26.17
N THR A 56 11.09 -12.90 -24.93
CA THR A 56 12.46 -12.66 -24.47
C THR A 56 13.36 -13.82 -24.89
N PHE A 57 14.47 -13.49 -25.54
CA PHE A 57 15.52 -14.41 -25.96
C PHE A 57 16.82 -14.10 -25.21
N TYR A 58 17.65 -15.13 -25.02
CA TYR A 58 19.02 -15.06 -24.51
C TYR A 58 19.92 -15.77 -25.53
N LEU A 59 21.24 -15.55 -25.52
CA LEU A 59 22.12 -16.32 -26.42
C LEU A 59 22.31 -17.73 -25.86
N LEU A 60 22.42 -18.72 -26.76
CA LEU A 60 22.63 -20.10 -26.34
C LEU A 60 24.00 -20.32 -25.70
N LYS A 61 24.99 -19.45 -26.00
CA LYS A 61 26.32 -19.48 -25.36
C LYS A 61 26.25 -19.10 -23.87
N ASP A 62 25.58 -18.01 -23.51
CA ASP A 62 25.45 -17.57 -22.10
C ASP A 62 24.67 -18.61 -21.27
N ILE A 63 23.65 -19.24 -21.86
CA ILE A 63 22.88 -20.32 -21.21
C ILE A 63 23.64 -21.67 -21.17
N LYS A 64 24.73 -21.84 -21.96
CA LYS A 64 25.70 -22.92 -21.72
C LYS A 64 26.63 -22.55 -20.55
N PHE A 65 27.17 -21.33 -20.53
CA PHE A 65 28.04 -20.85 -19.45
C PHE A 65 27.37 -20.96 -18.08
N LEU A 66 26.12 -20.51 -17.94
CA LEU A 66 25.30 -20.66 -16.73
C LEU A 66 25.03 -22.11 -16.30
N LEU A 67 25.30 -23.12 -17.11
CA LEU A 67 25.15 -24.53 -16.70
C LEU A 67 26.25 -24.96 -15.71
N HIS A 68 27.42 -24.33 -15.79
CA HIS A 68 28.61 -24.69 -15.01
C HIS A 68 28.84 -23.77 -13.80
N GLU A 69 27.98 -22.76 -13.61
CA GLU A 69 28.08 -21.78 -12.51
C GLU A 69 27.81 -22.42 -11.13
N PRO A 70 28.75 -22.39 -10.17
CA PRO A 70 28.60 -23.07 -8.87
C PRO A 70 27.40 -22.59 -8.05
N ILE A 71 26.95 -21.34 -8.19
CA ILE A 71 25.74 -20.84 -7.51
C ILE A 71 24.48 -21.65 -7.88
N VAL A 72 24.43 -22.28 -9.07
CA VAL A 72 23.33 -23.18 -9.46
C VAL A 72 23.21 -24.36 -8.51
N ASN A 73 24.33 -24.88 -8.00
CA ASN A 73 24.33 -25.95 -7.00
C ASN A 73 23.93 -25.43 -5.62
N LYS A 74 24.38 -24.24 -5.22
CA LYS A 74 23.94 -23.61 -3.96
C LYS A 74 22.42 -23.32 -3.94
N PHE A 75 21.82 -22.95 -5.08
CA PHE A 75 20.35 -22.86 -5.22
C PHE A 75 19.63 -24.22 -5.14
N ARG A 76 20.31 -25.35 -5.41
CA ARG A 76 19.77 -26.71 -5.21
C ARG A 76 19.91 -27.13 -3.74
N GLU A 77 21.09 -26.93 -3.14
CA GLU A 77 21.35 -27.14 -1.71
C GLU A 77 20.35 -26.38 -0.84
N TYR A 78 20.11 -25.10 -1.10
CA TYR A 78 19.14 -24.28 -0.37
C TYR A 78 17.71 -24.85 -0.46
N LYS A 79 17.31 -25.45 -1.59
CA LYS A 79 16.00 -26.12 -1.73
C LYS A 79 15.95 -27.46 -0.98
N VAL A 80 17.06 -28.18 -0.87
CA VAL A 80 17.17 -29.38 -0.03
C VAL A 80 17.11 -28.99 1.44
N PHE A 81 17.81 -27.93 1.85
CA PHE A 81 17.73 -27.33 3.18
C PHE A 81 16.28 -26.94 3.55
N VAL A 82 15.58 -26.16 2.71
CA VAL A 82 14.17 -25.78 2.97
C VAL A 82 13.24 -27.00 3.05
N ARG A 83 13.51 -28.08 2.29
CA ARG A 83 12.77 -29.35 2.42
C ARG A 83 13.07 -30.07 3.74
N LYS A 84 14.34 -30.16 4.15
CA LYS A 84 14.75 -30.74 5.46
C LYS A 84 14.14 -29.95 6.61
N LEU A 85 14.23 -28.62 6.57
CA LEU A 85 13.69 -27.71 7.58
C LEU A 85 12.17 -27.85 7.72
N ARG A 86 11.42 -27.88 6.60
CA ARG A 86 9.98 -28.16 6.63
C ARG A 86 9.63 -29.55 7.17
N LYS A 87 10.46 -30.57 6.89
CA LYS A 87 10.27 -31.92 7.44
C LYS A 87 10.51 -31.97 8.96
N ALA A 88 11.48 -31.21 9.46
CA ALA A 88 11.76 -31.11 10.90
C ALA A 88 10.65 -30.32 11.63
N TYR A 89 10.23 -29.17 11.10
CA TYR A 89 9.06 -28.42 11.61
C TYR A 89 7.79 -29.27 11.62
N GLY A 90 7.49 -29.98 10.52
CA GLY A 90 6.32 -30.87 10.42
C GLY A 90 6.40 -32.15 11.27
N LYS A 91 7.49 -32.33 12.04
CA LYS A 91 7.67 -33.38 13.06
C LYS A 91 7.89 -32.80 14.46
N SER A 92 7.85 -31.47 14.62
CA SER A 92 8.24 -30.75 15.85
C SER A 92 9.65 -31.09 16.38
N GLU A 93 10.59 -31.46 15.50
CA GLU A 93 11.99 -31.73 15.88
C GLU A 93 12.77 -30.41 16.09
N TRP A 94 12.54 -29.69 17.19
CA TRP A 94 13.12 -28.35 17.41
C TRP A 94 14.66 -28.31 17.35
N ASN A 95 15.36 -29.25 17.98
CA ASN A 95 16.83 -29.30 17.96
C ASN A 95 17.36 -29.60 16.53
N THR A 96 16.62 -30.35 15.72
CA THR A 96 16.93 -30.54 14.29
C THR A 96 16.67 -29.25 13.49
N VAL A 97 15.59 -28.53 13.79
CA VAL A 97 15.27 -27.22 13.19
C VAL A 97 16.39 -26.22 13.48
N GLU A 98 16.84 -26.11 14.73
CA GLU A 98 17.93 -25.23 15.17
C GLU A 98 19.22 -25.50 14.40
N ARG A 99 19.77 -26.71 14.54
CA ARG A 99 21.01 -27.13 13.85
C ARG A 99 20.92 -26.96 12.33
N LEU A 100 19.73 -27.05 11.73
CA LEU A 100 19.51 -26.74 10.32
C LEU A 100 19.55 -25.22 10.02
N LYS A 101 19.01 -24.34 10.88
CA LYS A 101 19.12 -22.87 10.75
C LYS A 101 20.60 -22.45 10.72
N ASP A 102 21.42 -23.03 11.59
CA ASP A 102 22.85 -22.69 11.71
C ASP A 102 23.61 -23.16 10.46
N ASN A 103 23.34 -24.40 10.04
CA ASN A 103 23.86 -24.99 8.82
C ASN A 103 23.12 -24.53 7.54
N LYS A 104 22.59 -23.30 7.53
CA LYS A 104 21.92 -22.67 6.38
C LYS A 104 22.92 -22.46 5.25
N PRO A 105 22.75 -23.09 4.07
CA PRO A 105 23.68 -22.92 2.95
C PRO A 105 23.56 -21.51 2.37
N SER A 106 24.61 -20.72 2.58
CA SER A 106 24.88 -19.46 1.88
C SER A 106 25.75 -19.70 0.64
N TYR A 107 25.89 -18.68 -0.20
CA TYR A 107 26.90 -18.62 -1.26
C TYR A 107 27.58 -17.26 -1.20
N LYS A 108 28.74 -17.16 -1.83
CA LYS A 108 29.50 -15.92 -2.01
C LYS A 108 29.42 -15.44 -3.46
N LEU A 109 29.74 -14.16 -3.70
CA LEU A 109 29.78 -13.54 -5.03
C LEU A 109 31.20 -13.18 -5.48
N ASP A 110 32.19 -13.44 -4.63
CA ASP A 110 33.60 -13.07 -4.74
C ASP A 110 34.23 -13.49 -6.08
N HIS A 111 33.89 -14.69 -6.59
CA HIS A 111 34.37 -15.18 -7.88
C HIS A 111 33.72 -14.43 -9.05
N ILE A 112 32.41 -14.14 -8.97
CA ILE A 112 31.68 -13.42 -10.02
C ILE A 112 32.20 -11.98 -10.15
N ILE A 113 32.52 -11.32 -9.04
CA ILE A 113 33.09 -9.97 -9.06
C ILE A 113 34.45 -9.98 -9.77
N LYS A 114 35.33 -10.93 -9.44
CA LYS A 114 36.65 -11.07 -10.09
C LYS A 114 36.56 -11.52 -11.56
N GLU A 115 35.56 -12.32 -11.93
CA GLU A 115 35.29 -12.70 -13.33
C GLU A 115 34.73 -11.54 -14.16
N ARG A 116 33.92 -10.65 -13.57
CA ARG A 116 33.29 -9.52 -14.26
C ARG A 116 34.19 -8.29 -14.31
N TYR A 117 34.99 -8.06 -13.27
CA TYR A 117 35.93 -6.94 -13.15
C TYR A 117 37.34 -7.49 -12.93
N PRO A 118 38.06 -7.84 -14.02
CA PRO A 118 39.41 -8.40 -13.92
C PRO A 118 40.45 -7.36 -13.49
N THR A 119 40.19 -6.07 -13.77
CA THR A 119 40.99 -4.95 -13.26
C THR A 119 40.21 -4.13 -12.23
N PHE A 120 40.93 -3.42 -11.36
CA PHE A 120 40.31 -2.54 -10.37
C PHE A 120 39.64 -1.31 -11.02
N ILE A 121 40.19 -0.81 -12.13
CA ILE A 121 39.65 0.35 -12.85
C ILE A 121 38.29 0.01 -13.47
N ASP A 122 38.10 -1.22 -13.96
CA ASP A 122 36.80 -1.68 -14.47
C ASP A 122 35.72 -1.78 -13.37
N ALA A 123 36.12 -2.09 -12.13
CA ALA A 123 35.22 -2.04 -10.98
C ALA A 123 34.83 -0.60 -10.58
N LEU A 124 35.74 0.37 -10.74
CA LEU A 124 35.46 1.80 -10.50
C LEU A 124 34.53 2.40 -11.57
N ARG A 125 34.65 1.98 -12.84
CA ARG A 125 33.80 2.44 -13.95
C ARG A 125 32.31 2.06 -13.80
N ASP A 126 32.02 0.90 -13.22
CA ASP A 126 30.65 0.42 -12.95
C ASP A 126 30.10 0.90 -11.58
N LEU A 127 30.84 1.76 -10.84
CA LEU A 127 30.53 2.09 -9.45
C LEU A 127 29.39 3.11 -9.28
N ASP A 128 29.13 3.96 -10.28
CA ASP A 128 28.09 5.01 -10.27
C ASP A 128 26.68 4.46 -9.97
N ASP A 129 26.29 3.38 -10.68
CA ASP A 129 25.04 2.64 -10.47
C ASP A 129 25.03 1.96 -9.09
N ALA A 130 26.17 1.40 -8.68
CA ALA A 130 26.31 0.65 -7.43
C ALA A 130 26.11 1.54 -6.20
N LEU A 131 26.76 2.72 -6.19
CA LEU A 131 26.61 3.73 -5.16
C LEU A 131 25.19 4.26 -5.12
N SER A 132 24.65 4.70 -6.26
CA SER A 132 23.30 5.28 -6.35
C SER A 132 22.22 4.29 -5.85
N MET A 133 22.37 2.99 -6.15
CA MET A 133 21.49 1.94 -5.60
C MET A 133 21.69 1.72 -4.09
N CYS A 134 22.93 1.73 -3.59
CA CYS A 134 23.18 1.57 -2.15
C CYS A 134 22.67 2.76 -1.33
N PHE A 135 22.85 4.00 -1.81
CA PHE A 135 22.28 5.20 -1.18
C PHE A 135 20.74 5.17 -1.17
N LEU A 136 20.10 4.73 -2.25
CA LEU A 136 18.64 4.53 -2.27
C LEU A 136 18.20 3.49 -1.23
N PHE A 137 18.86 2.33 -1.16
CA PHE A 137 18.54 1.30 -0.16
C PHE A 137 18.86 1.72 1.28
N ALA A 138 19.80 2.64 1.49
CA ALA A 138 20.08 3.19 2.81
C ALA A 138 18.90 4.00 3.38
N THR A 139 18.22 4.80 2.54
CA THR A 139 17.07 5.63 2.97
C THR A 139 15.79 4.85 3.25
N PHE A 140 15.63 3.61 2.74
CA PHE A 140 14.40 2.85 2.96
C PHE A 140 14.18 2.52 4.46
N PRO A 141 12.97 2.74 5.01
CA PRO A 141 12.61 2.26 6.34
C PRO A 141 12.59 0.72 6.41
N ARG A 142 12.67 0.18 7.64
CA ARG A 142 12.77 -1.27 7.94
C ARG A 142 11.43 -2.01 7.71
N THR A 143 10.96 -2.06 6.46
CA THR A 143 9.71 -2.75 6.08
C THR A 143 9.96 -4.20 5.66
N GLY A 144 8.97 -5.08 5.88
CA GLY A 144 9.06 -6.49 5.51
C GLY A 144 9.15 -6.80 4.00
N LYS A 145 9.20 -5.78 3.13
CA LYS A 145 9.46 -5.92 1.69
C LYS A 145 10.96 -6.11 1.37
N CYS A 146 11.84 -5.60 2.23
CA CYS A 146 13.29 -5.59 2.04
C CYS A 146 14.01 -6.26 3.23
N HIS A 147 15.17 -6.90 2.98
CA HIS A 147 15.93 -7.52 4.07
C HIS A 147 16.63 -6.43 4.89
N VAL A 148 16.32 -6.34 6.20
CA VAL A 148 16.89 -5.32 7.11
C VAL A 148 18.43 -5.37 7.11
N GLN A 149 19.00 -6.57 7.08
CA GLN A 149 20.44 -6.82 6.95
C GLN A 149 21.05 -6.16 5.69
N THR A 150 20.34 -6.15 4.56
CA THR A 150 20.79 -5.50 3.33
C THR A 150 20.75 -3.98 3.47
N ILE A 151 19.72 -3.42 4.12
CA ILE A 151 19.61 -1.97 4.39
C ILE A 151 20.75 -1.52 5.33
N GLN A 152 21.02 -2.25 6.41
CA GLN A 152 22.14 -1.99 7.33
C GLN A 152 23.49 -2.08 6.61
N LEU A 153 23.71 -3.10 5.77
CA LEU A 153 24.93 -3.24 4.98
C LEU A 153 25.10 -2.09 3.97
N CYS A 154 24.01 -1.65 3.31
CA CYS A 154 24.05 -0.48 2.42
C CYS A 154 24.47 0.78 3.18
N ARG A 155 23.78 1.11 4.29
CA ARG A 155 24.10 2.27 5.15
C ARG A 155 25.57 2.29 5.55
N ARG A 156 26.07 1.14 6.04
CA ARG A 156 27.48 0.99 6.43
C ARG A 156 28.41 1.23 5.24
N LEU A 157 28.26 0.51 4.13
CA LEU A 157 29.16 0.63 2.97
C LEU A 157 29.13 2.03 2.33
N THR A 158 27.99 2.72 2.33
CA THR A 158 27.91 4.11 1.87
C THR A 158 28.64 5.08 2.81
N VAL A 159 28.52 4.89 4.12
CA VAL A 159 29.24 5.71 5.12
C VAL A 159 30.75 5.45 5.07
N GLU A 160 31.18 4.20 4.87
CA GLU A 160 32.59 3.86 4.60
C GLU A 160 33.11 4.55 3.33
N PHE A 161 32.33 4.56 2.24
CA PHE A 161 32.72 5.24 1.00
C PHE A 161 32.81 6.77 1.16
N LEU A 162 31.84 7.41 1.83
CA LEU A 162 31.91 8.85 2.14
C LEU A 162 33.14 9.19 3.00
N ASN A 163 33.44 8.37 4.00
CA ASN A 163 34.63 8.51 4.85
C ASN A 163 35.94 8.37 4.03
N TYR A 164 36.00 7.47 3.05
CA TYR A 164 37.12 7.41 2.10
C TYR A 164 37.25 8.68 1.25
N VAL A 165 36.14 9.21 0.72
CA VAL A 165 36.15 10.43 -0.13
C VAL A 165 36.55 11.67 0.69
N VAL A 166 36.20 11.73 1.97
CA VAL A 166 36.72 12.72 2.94
C VAL A 166 38.23 12.55 3.15
N ALA A 167 38.70 11.35 3.47
CA ALA A 167 40.11 11.09 3.76
C ALA A 167 41.05 11.32 2.56
N SER A 168 40.57 11.05 1.34
CA SER A 168 41.31 11.27 0.08
C SER A 168 41.17 12.70 -0.49
N ARG A 169 40.28 13.53 0.06
CA ARG A 169 39.89 14.84 -0.52
C ARG A 169 39.59 14.76 -2.03
N SER A 170 38.88 13.71 -2.44
CA SER A 170 38.67 13.34 -3.85
C SER A 170 37.41 13.95 -4.50
N LEU A 171 36.58 14.67 -3.74
CA LEU A 171 35.39 15.36 -4.26
C LEU A 171 35.77 16.48 -5.26
N ARG A 172 34.95 16.69 -6.30
CA ARG A 172 35.21 17.66 -7.38
C ARG A 172 34.03 18.55 -7.77
N LYS A 173 32.81 18.00 -7.81
CA LYS A 173 31.57 18.73 -8.14
C LYS A 173 30.42 18.27 -7.26
N VAL A 174 29.49 19.18 -6.97
CA VAL A 174 28.24 18.87 -6.24
C VAL A 174 27.07 19.61 -6.89
N PHE A 175 25.89 19.00 -6.96
CA PHE A 175 24.70 19.67 -7.50
C PHE A 175 23.43 19.23 -6.78
N LEU A 176 22.65 20.19 -6.28
CA LEU A 176 21.33 19.90 -5.72
C LEU A 176 20.28 19.78 -6.82
N SER A 177 19.47 18.74 -6.76
CA SER A 177 18.32 18.54 -7.64
C SER A 177 17.09 18.15 -6.83
N ILE A 178 15.90 18.30 -7.41
CA ILE A 178 14.63 17.85 -6.82
C ILE A 178 14.67 16.33 -6.51
N LYS A 179 15.51 15.56 -7.22
CA LYS A 179 15.69 14.12 -7.01
C LYS A 179 16.59 13.74 -5.82
N GLY A 180 17.42 14.66 -5.33
CA GLY A 180 18.56 14.37 -4.46
C GLY A 180 19.80 15.17 -4.85
N ILE A 181 20.89 14.91 -4.15
CA ILE A 181 22.18 15.58 -4.33
C ILE A 181 23.07 14.70 -5.20
N TYR A 182 23.58 15.25 -6.29
CA TYR A 182 24.58 14.63 -7.15
C TYR A 182 25.98 14.99 -6.64
N TYR A 183 26.84 13.99 -6.53
CA TYR A 183 28.26 14.14 -6.21
C TYR A 183 29.11 13.58 -7.35
N GLN A 184 30.24 14.23 -7.62
CA GLN A 184 31.30 13.68 -8.47
C GLN A 184 32.63 13.74 -7.72
N ALA A 185 33.26 12.57 -7.55
CA ALA A 185 34.61 12.43 -7.01
C ALA A 185 35.53 11.77 -8.04
N GLU A 186 36.83 12.02 -7.91
CA GLU A 186 37.88 11.54 -8.80
C GLU A 186 38.76 10.54 -8.04
N VAL A 187 38.61 9.25 -8.35
CA VAL A 187 39.26 8.15 -7.64
C VAL A 187 40.18 7.41 -8.60
N LEU A 188 41.49 7.47 -8.35
CA LEU A 188 42.54 6.90 -9.22
C LEU A 188 42.40 7.32 -10.70
N GLY A 189 42.08 8.59 -10.94
CA GLY A 189 41.88 9.16 -12.29
C GLY A 189 40.55 8.82 -12.97
N GLN A 190 39.71 7.97 -12.35
CA GLN A 190 38.34 7.72 -12.83
C GLN A 190 37.37 8.70 -12.14
N PRO A 191 36.63 9.56 -12.89
CA PRO A 191 35.50 10.28 -12.32
C PRO A 191 34.35 9.30 -12.03
N ILE A 192 33.79 9.39 -10.84
CA ILE A 192 32.70 8.57 -10.31
C ILE A 192 31.58 9.52 -9.89
N THR A 193 30.36 9.30 -10.40
CA THR A 193 29.22 10.21 -10.27
C THR A 193 27.99 9.49 -9.72
N TRP A 194 27.55 9.85 -8.52
CA TRP A 194 26.40 9.19 -7.87
C TRP A 194 25.38 10.18 -7.35
N ILE A 195 24.14 9.71 -7.16
CA ILE A 195 23.07 10.48 -6.51
C ILE A 195 22.79 9.93 -5.10
N ALA A 196 22.79 10.81 -4.11
CA ALA A 196 22.22 10.56 -2.79
C ALA A 196 20.80 11.17 -2.72
N PRO A 197 19.73 10.37 -2.56
CA PRO A 197 18.40 10.91 -2.32
C PRO A 197 18.34 11.59 -0.94
N TYR A 198 17.47 12.59 -0.79
CA TYR A 198 17.25 13.23 0.51
C TYR A 198 16.72 12.24 1.54
N ALA A 199 17.04 12.47 2.82
CA ALA A 199 16.70 11.60 3.96
C ALA A 199 15.22 11.66 4.38
N PHE A 200 14.30 11.63 3.41
CA PHE A 200 12.85 11.60 3.62
C PHE A 200 12.32 10.17 3.70
N ALA A 201 11.20 9.98 4.40
CA ALA A 201 10.47 8.71 4.42
C ALA A 201 9.81 8.45 3.05
N HIS A 202 10.37 7.50 2.29
CA HIS A 202 9.87 7.16 0.96
C HIS A 202 8.81 6.05 1.01
N ASP A 203 7.63 6.32 0.46
CA ASP A 203 6.60 5.32 0.21
C ASP A 203 7.08 4.25 -0.78
N HIS A 204 6.55 3.03 -0.64
CA HIS A 204 6.99 1.87 -1.42
C HIS A 204 5.99 1.53 -2.54
N PRO A 205 6.09 2.11 -3.76
CA PRO A 205 5.15 1.89 -4.86
C PRO A 205 5.00 0.41 -5.22
N THR A 206 3.76 -0.02 -5.46
CA THR A 206 3.40 -1.41 -5.78
C THR A 206 3.93 -1.91 -7.10
N ASP A 207 4.29 -1.01 -8.00
CA ASP A 207 4.62 -1.32 -9.40
C ASP A 207 6.08 -1.76 -9.57
N VAL A 208 6.89 -1.66 -8.51
CA VAL A 208 8.34 -1.95 -8.51
C VAL A 208 8.63 -3.35 -7.96
N ASP A 209 9.34 -4.18 -8.71
CA ASP A 209 9.77 -5.54 -8.30
C ASP A 209 11.00 -5.45 -7.37
N TYR A 210 10.78 -5.10 -6.10
CA TYR A 210 11.82 -5.02 -5.06
C TYR A 210 12.70 -6.27 -4.95
N ARG A 211 12.20 -7.44 -5.38
CA ARG A 211 12.98 -8.69 -5.39
C ARG A 211 14.06 -8.71 -6.46
N VAL A 212 13.87 -7.98 -7.56
CA VAL A 212 14.89 -7.74 -8.58
C VAL A 212 15.90 -6.71 -8.07
N MET A 213 15.42 -5.59 -7.50
CA MET A 213 16.31 -4.56 -6.93
C MET A 213 17.19 -5.11 -5.81
N ALA A 214 16.65 -5.97 -4.93
CA ALA A 214 17.41 -6.63 -3.89
C ALA A 214 18.52 -7.53 -4.44
N THR A 215 18.35 -8.18 -5.61
CA THR A 215 19.41 -9.02 -6.20
C THR A 215 20.47 -8.22 -6.98
N PHE A 216 20.14 -7.00 -7.42
CA PHE A 216 21.17 -6.03 -7.83
C PHE A 216 21.93 -5.50 -6.61
N THR A 217 21.23 -5.11 -5.55
CA THR A 217 21.83 -4.57 -4.32
C THR A 217 22.70 -5.60 -3.61
N GLU A 218 22.33 -6.88 -3.63
CA GLU A 218 23.17 -8.01 -3.18
C GLU A 218 24.52 -8.06 -3.93
N PHE A 219 24.53 -7.83 -5.23
CA PHE A 219 25.76 -7.77 -6.03
C PHE A 219 26.55 -6.49 -5.75
N TYR A 220 25.89 -5.33 -5.78
CA TYR A 220 26.52 -4.02 -5.58
C TYR A 220 27.09 -3.84 -4.17
N THR A 221 26.46 -4.38 -3.12
CA THR A 221 27.04 -4.36 -1.76
C THR A 221 28.30 -5.22 -1.67
N THR A 222 28.34 -6.39 -2.34
CA THR A 222 29.60 -7.16 -2.42
C THR A 222 30.67 -6.46 -3.26
N LEU A 223 30.31 -5.79 -4.37
CA LEU A 223 31.24 -5.01 -5.19
C LEU A 223 31.84 -3.84 -4.40
N LEU A 224 30.99 -3.03 -3.78
CA LEU A 224 31.39 -1.88 -2.96
C LEU A 224 32.23 -2.31 -1.75
N GLY A 225 31.98 -3.49 -1.17
CA GLY A 225 32.84 -4.05 -0.12
C GLY A 225 34.25 -4.41 -0.58
N PHE A 226 34.42 -4.94 -1.80
CA PHE A 226 35.75 -5.17 -2.39
C PHE A 226 36.44 -3.86 -2.78
N VAL A 227 35.67 -2.88 -3.27
CA VAL A 227 36.19 -1.55 -3.63
C VAL A 227 36.63 -0.79 -2.38
N ASN A 228 35.78 -0.65 -1.35
CA ASN A 228 36.13 -0.01 -0.09
C ASN A 228 37.38 -0.65 0.54
N PHE A 229 37.48 -1.99 0.61
CA PHE A 229 38.67 -2.68 1.12
C PHE A 229 39.96 -2.23 0.41
N ARG A 230 39.95 -2.20 -0.92
CA ARG A 230 41.14 -1.83 -1.71
C ARG A 230 41.44 -0.32 -1.63
N LEU A 231 40.41 0.52 -1.60
CA LEU A 231 40.54 1.97 -1.45
C LEU A 231 41.12 2.35 -0.08
N TYR A 232 40.63 1.75 1.01
CA TYR A 232 41.19 1.92 2.35
C TYR A 232 42.65 1.45 2.43
N GLN A 233 42.96 0.29 1.82
CA GLN A 233 44.34 -0.20 1.72
C GLN A 233 45.26 0.78 0.99
N SER A 234 44.79 1.47 -0.06
CA SER A 234 45.59 2.49 -0.78
C SER A 234 45.86 3.79 -0.03
N LEU A 235 45.20 4.02 1.13
CA LEU A 235 45.46 5.16 2.02
C LEU A 235 46.09 4.75 3.35
N ASN A 236 46.56 3.49 3.46
CA ASN A 236 47.05 2.89 4.71
C ASN A 236 46.04 3.03 5.88
N LEU A 237 44.73 3.01 5.60
CA LEU A 237 43.65 3.09 6.58
C LEU A 237 43.19 1.68 7.00
N HIS A 238 42.82 1.52 8.28
CA HIS A 238 42.29 0.24 8.75
C HIS A 238 40.91 -0.05 8.13
N TYR A 239 40.67 -1.26 7.64
CA TYR A 239 39.38 -1.71 7.12
C TYR A 239 38.89 -2.97 7.86
N PRO A 240 37.66 -2.98 8.44
CA PRO A 240 36.68 -1.87 8.51
C PRO A 240 37.22 -0.62 9.25
N PRO A 241 36.74 0.60 8.93
CA PRO A 241 37.21 1.82 9.57
C PRO A 241 37.07 1.78 11.10
N LYS A 242 38.16 2.05 11.81
CA LYS A 242 38.11 2.41 13.24
C LYS A 242 38.26 3.93 13.37
N ILE A 243 37.56 4.52 14.35
CA ILE A 243 37.70 5.94 14.68
C ILE A 243 38.93 6.13 15.57
N GLU A 244 39.69 7.19 15.31
CA GLU A 244 40.86 7.56 16.09
C GLU A 244 40.50 7.76 17.57
N GLY A 245 41.32 7.23 18.48
CA GLY A 245 41.06 7.24 19.94
C GLY A 245 40.17 6.11 20.50
N GLN A 246 39.47 5.31 19.69
CA GLN A 246 38.67 4.18 20.20
C GLN A 246 39.46 2.86 20.40
N ALA A 247 40.70 2.79 19.91
CA ALA A 247 41.52 1.57 19.94
C ALA A 247 41.86 1.01 21.34
N VAL A 248 41.64 1.79 22.40
CA VAL A 248 41.95 1.43 23.81
C VAL A 248 40.72 0.84 24.54
N ALA A 249 39.51 0.93 23.94
CA ALA A 249 38.25 0.63 24.63
C ALA A 249 37.59 -0.71 24.24
N GLU A 250 38.27 -1.59 23.49
CA GLU A 250 37.77 -2.93 23.14
C GLU A 250 38.04 -3.95 24.27
N GLN A 251 37.36 -3.78 25.40
CA GLN A 251 37.15 -4.90 26.34
C GLN A 251 36.25 -5.96 25.66
N LYS A 252 36.48 -7.24 25.99
CA LYS A 252 35.83 -8.38 25.31
C LYS A 252 34.31 -8.28 25.39
N PRO A 253 33.57 -8.40 24.27
CA PRO A 253 32.13 -8.60 24.32
C PRO A 253 31.83 -10.04 24.76
N GLU A 254 31.05 -10.21 25.81
CA GLU A 254 30.44 -11.50 26.15
C GLU A 254 29.37 -11.88 25.11
N GLU A 255 29.10 -13.18 24.99
CA GLU A 255 28.39 -13.71 23.82
C GLU A 255 26.87 -13.57 23.92
N GLY A 256 26.23 -13.15 22.80
CA GLY A 256 24.80 -13.33 22.59
C GLY A 256 23.90 -12.16 23.01
N GLU A 257 23.55 -11.33 22.03
CA GLU A 257 22.31 -10.52 21.85
C GLU A 257 22.48 -8.99 21.75
N ALA A 258 23.48 -8.36 22.36
CA ALA A 258 23.63 -6.90 22.37
C ALA A 258 24.02 -6.23 21.01
N TYR A 259 24.29 -7.01 19.96
CA TYR A 259 24.92 -6.54 18.71
C TYR A 259 24.18 -5.40 17.99
N ALA A 260 22.85 -5.33 18.09
CA ALA A 260 22.04 -4.36 17.36
C ALA A 260 22.27 -2.90 17.83
N MET A 261 22.17 -2.62 19.14
CA MET A 261 22.37 -1.27 19.67
C MET A 261 23.82 -0.78 19.51
N VAL A 262 24.80 -1.66 19.73
CA VAL A 262 26.23 -1.32 19.59
C VAL A 262 26.55 -0.98 18.13
N SER A 263 26.01 -1.75 17.18
CA SER A 263 26.19 -1.50 15.74
C SER A 263 25.55 -0.17 15.32
N GLU A 264 24.39 0.20 15.87
CA GLU A 264 23.74 1.50 15.59
C GLU A 264 24.56 2.68 16.12
N SER A 265 25.04 2.64 17.38
CA SER A 265 25.90 3.69 17.93
C SER A 265 27.22 3.85 17.15
N TYR A 266 27.82 2.75 16.68
CA TYR A 266 29.00 2.78 15.82
C TYR A 266 28.72 3.39 14.44
N MET A 267 27.59 3.03 13.81
CA MET A 267 27.17 3.62 12.53
C MET A 267 26.87 5.12 12.65
N GLU A 268 26.25 5.58 13.74
CA GLU A 268 25.98 7.01 13.98
C GLU A 268 27.27 7.81 14.19
N LYS A 269 28.27 7.25 14.90
CA LYS A 269 29.59 7.89 15.07
C LYS A 269 30.34 7.99 13.75
N LEU A 270 30.23 7.00 12.86
CA LEU A 270 30.83 7.05 11.52
C LEU A 270 30.05 7.94 10.54
N SER A 271 28.71 8.03 10.64
CA SER A 271 27.88 8.91 9.79
C SER A 271 27.95 10.38 10.20
N ALA A 272 28.49 10.69 11.38
CA ALA A 272 28.79 12.04 11.81
C ALA A 272 29.86 12.73 10.93
N LEU A 273 30.81 11.98 10.35
CA LEU A 273 31.91 12.48 9.48
C LEU A 273 32.86 13.53 10.11
N SER A 274 32.67 13.87 11.39
CA SER A 274 33.46 14.87 12.11
C SER A 274 34.80 14.34 12.63
N ALA A 275 34.85 13.08 13.02
CA ALA A 275 36.06 12.45 13.57
C ALA A 275 37.06 12.01 12.49
N SER A 276 38.31 11.78 12.89
CA SER A 276 39.37 11.20 12.04
C SER A 276 39.36 9.67 12.10
N LEU A 277 39.85 9.05 11.03
CA LEU A 277 39.99 7.59 10.90
C LEU A 277 41.38 7.12 11.34
N ALA A 278 41.43 5.98 12.02
CA ALA A 278 42.68 5.33 12.40
C ALA A 278 43.46 4.82 11.16
N ARG A 279 44.71 5.25 11.05
CA ARG A 279 45.70 4.74 10.09
C ARG A 279 46.37 3.47 10.65
N VAL A 280 46.83 2.60 9.76
CA VAL A 280 47.58 1.37 10.11
C VAL A 280 49.04 1.70 10.44
N VAL A 281 49.57 2.79 9.88
CA VAL A 281 50.90 3.36 10.14
C VAL A 281 50.71 4.81 10.56
N ALA A 282 51.40 5.24 11.62
CA ALA A 282 51.43 6.65 11.99
C ALA A 282 52.13 7.47 10.89
N PRO A 283 51.63 8.64 10.49
CA PRO A 283 52.30 9.45 9.48
C PRO A 283 53.59 10.04 10.05
N ASN A 284 54.74 9.62 9.52
CA ASN A 284 55.96 10.42 9.65
C ASN A 284 55.75 11.71 8.82
N PRO A 285 56.11 12.90 9.35
CA PRO A 285 56.04 14.14 8.58
C PRO A 285 57.08 14.21 7.44
N GLU A 286 58.02 13.26 7.41
CA GLU A 286 59.05 13.12 6.37
C GLU A 286 58.55 12.33 5.15
N ASP A 287 57.40 11.63 5.25
CA ASP A 287 56.76 10.89 4.15
C ASP A 287 55.85 11.79 3.27
N GLU A 288 56.14 13.10 3.14
CA GLU A 288 55.65 13.88 1.99
C GLU A 288 56.40 13.43 0.73
N VAL A 289 55.97 12.29 0.19
CA VAL A 289 56.52 11.69 -1.03
C VAL A 289 56.43 12.71 -2.18
N GLN A 290 57.56 13.30 -2.52
CA GLN A 290 57.75 13.97 -3.80
C GLN A 290 57.43 12.95 -4.88
N VAL A 291 56.44 13.25 -5.72
CA VAL A 291 56.09 12.39 -6.84
C VAL A 291 57.21 12.52 -7.86
N ASP A 292 58.05 11.48 -7.99
CA ASP A 292 59.11 11.43 -8.99
C ASP A 292 58.55 11.80 -10.37
N GLU A 293 58.95 12.96 -10.89
CA GLU A 293 58.60 13.42 -12.24
C GLU A 293 59.42 12.60 -13.25
N PHE A 294 59.02 11.34 -13.50
CA PHE A 294 59.44 10.58 -14.67
C PHE A 294 58.92 11.29 -15.93
N PRO A 295 59.81 11.77 -16.83
CA PRO A 295 59.38 12.31 -18.12
C PRO A 295 58.72 11.20 -18.94
N VAL A 296 57.60 11.51 -19.59
CA VAL A 296 56.98 10.60 -20.54
C VAL A 296 57.56 10.92 -21.92
N ASP A 297 58.40 10.02 -22.44
CA ASP A 297 59.06 10.18 -23.74
C ASP A 297 58.03 10.49 -24.85
N GLY A 298 58.00 11.75 -25.30
CA GLY A 298 57.14 12.23 -26.38
C GLY A 298 56.07 13.27 -26.03
N GLU A 299 55.90 13.66 -24.76
CA GLU A 299 55.05 14.83 -24.43
C GLU A 299 55.76 16.17 -24.74
N SER A 300 54.99 17.18 -25.16
CA SER A 300 55.47 18.55 -25.36
C SER A 300 55.55 19.32 -24.04
N ALA A 301 56.50 20.25 -23.90
CA ALA A 301 56.63 21.12 -22.73
C ALA A 301 55.33 21.90 -22.41
N GLU A 302 54.52 22.22 -23.43
CA GLU A 302 53.18 22.83 -23.23
C GLU A 302 52.20 21.87 -22.54
N GLN A 303 52.26 20.58 -22.86
CA GLN A 303 51.41 19.54 -22.28
C GLN A 303 51.81 19.27 -20.84
N GLU A 304 53.11 19.21 -20.57
CA GLU A 304 53.66 19.07 -19.22
C GLU A 304 53.34 20.28 -18.32
N ALA A 305 53.53 21.50 -18.81
CA ALA A 305 53.12 22.72 -18.11
C ALA A 305 51.60 22.76 -17.85
N ALA A 306 50.78 22.33 -18.83
CA ALA A 306 49.34 22.20 -18.67
C ALA A 306 48.94 21.09 -17.67
N ARG A 307 49.72 20.00 -17.56
CA ARG A 307 49.55 18.95 -16.54
C ARG A 307 49.84 19.51 -15.14
N LYS A 308 50.97 20.19 -14.97
CA LYS A 308 51.41 20.81 -13.71
C LYS A 308 50.39 21.84 -13.19
N LYS A 309 49.96 22.77 -14.05
CA LYS A 309 48.92 23.78 -13.74
C LYS A 309 47.56 23.17 -13.37
N LYS A 310 47.18 22.02 -13.95
CA LYS A 310 45.97 21.27 -13.53
C LYS A 310 46.13 20.65 -12.15
N GLN A 311 47.31 20.09 -11.84
CA GLN A 311 47.59 19.45 -10.55
C GLN A 311 47.64 20.49 -9.42
N GLU A 312 48.30 21.63 -9.63
CA GLU A 312 48.27 22.79 -8.72
C GLU A 312 46.83 23.28 -8.44
N ALA A 313 45.99 23.37 -9.48
CA ALA A 313 44.58 23.74 -9.32
C ALA A 313 43.76 22.70 -8.54
N VAL A 314 44.10 21.41 -8.63
CA VAL A 314 43.50 20.34 -7.83
C VAL A 314 43.95 20.42 -6.37
N GLU A 315 45.22 20.67 -6.08
CA GLU A 315 45.71 20.88 -4.70
C GLU A 315 45.09 22.13 -4.06
N LYS A 316 44.96 23.23 -4.82
CA LYS A 316 44.23 24.42 -4.36
C LYS A 316 42.76 24.10 -4.06
N GLN A 317 42.09 23.29 -4.88
CA GLN A 317 40.72 22.85 -4.61
C GLN A 317 40.64 21.96 -3.35
N LYS A 318 41.58 21.03 -3.12
CA LYS A 318 41.64 20.17 -1.91
C LYS A 318 41.80 20.94 -0.59
N LYS A 319 42.31 22.17 -0.62
CA LYS A 319 42.58 23.02 0.55
C LYS A 319 41.58 24.18 0.69
N LEU A 320 40.48 24.19 -0.07
CA LEU A 320 39.54 25.30 -0.20
C LEU A 320 38.95 25.82 1.13
N PHE A 321 38.72 24.95 2.11
CA PHE A 321 38.17 25.31 3.43
C PHE A 321 39.16 25.06 4.59
N GLU A 322 40.44 24.87 4.28
CA GLU A 322 41.47 24.61 5.29
C GLU A 322 41.61 25.80 6.26
N GLY A 323 41.59 25.54 7.57
CA GLY A 323 41.57 26.57 8.61
C GLY A 323 40.19 27.18 8.92
N LEU A 324 39.13 26.87 8.16
CA LEU A 324 37.78 27.36 8.44
C LEU A 324 37.00 26.45 9.40
N ARG A 325 36.27 27.06 10.34
CA ARG A 325 35.41 26.40 11.33
C ARG A 325 33.94 26.73 11.10
N PHE A 326 33.18 25.70 10.76
CA PHE A 326 31.76 25.77 10.41
C PHE A 326 30.86 25.19 11.51
N PHE A 327 29.95 26.01 12.01
CA PHE A 327 28.86 25.56 12.88
C PHE A 327 27.55 25.37 12.11
N LEU A 328 26.91 24.21 12.25
CA LEU A 328 25.65 23.87 11.57
C LEU A 328 24.45 24.00 12.53
N ASN A 329 23.47 24.82 12.15
CA ASN A 329 22.19 24.91 12.86
C ASN A 329 21.28 23.69 12.63
N ARG A 330 20.27 23.53 13.49
CA ARG A 330 19.33 22.40 13.52
C ARG A 330 18.49 22.20 12.25
N GLU A 331 18.18 23.28 11.53
CA GLU A 331 17.45 23.24 10.26
C GLU A 331 18.27 22.72 9.07
N VAL A 332 19.61 22.80 9.14
CA VAL A 332 20.49 22.50 8.01
C VAL A 332 20.65 20.98 7.84
N PRO A 333 20.59 20.41 6.61
CA PRO A 333 20.83 18.99 6.39
C PRO A 333 22.29 18.63 6.69
N ARG A 334 22.54 18.14 7.91
CA ARG A 334 23.89 17.89 8.46
C ARG A 334 24.77 17.01 7.58
N GLU A 335 24.29 15.82 7.22
CA GLU A 335 25.10 14.79 6.54
C GLU A 335 25.76 15.28 5.23
N PRO A 336 25.04 15.85 4.24
CA PRO A 336 25.66 16.36 3.02
C PRO A 336 26.59 17.54 3.26
N ILE A 337 26.22 18.48 4.15
CA ILE A 337 27.04 19.68 4.42
C ILE A 337 28.34 19.32 5.15
N ALA A 338 28.26 18.46 6.16
CA ALA A 338 29.42 17.95 6.88
C ALA A 338 30.36 17.17 5.95
N PHE A 339 29.81 16.30 5.08
CA PHE A 339 30.58 15.59 4.07
C PHE A 339 31.38 16.54 3.17
N ILE A 340 30.72 17.55 2.58
CA ILE A 340 31.35 18.48 1.64
C ILE A 340 32.46 19.30 2.32
N ILE A 341 32.18 19.89 3.48
CA ILE A 341 33.17 20.75 4.17
C ILE A 341 34.41 19.95 4.58
N ARG A 342 34.21 18.72 5.08
CA ARG A 342 35.31 17.82 5.48
C ARG A 342 36.15 17.36 4.29
N CYS A 343 35.56 17.15 3.11
CA CYS A 343 36.30 16.84 1.87
C CYS A 343 37.29 17.92 1.43
N PHE A 344 37.09 19.18 1.85
CA PHE A 344 37.94 20.32 1.45
C PHE A 344 38.75 20.93 2.61
N GLY A 345 38.96 20.16 3.68
CA GLY A 345 39.85 20.51 4.79
C GLY A 345 39.22 21.30 5.94
N GLY A 346 37.93 21.65 5.87
CA GLY A 346 37.26 22.39 6.93
C GLY A 346 36.93 21.55 8.17
N GLU A 347 36.82 22.21 9.32
CA GLU A 347 36.31 21.63 10.56
C GLU A 347 34.82 21.93 10.73
N VAL A 348 34.02 20.93 11.15
CA VAL A 348 32.56 21.03 11.30
C VAL A 348 32.12 20.65 12.71
N SER A 349 31.14 21.38 13.26
CA SER A 349 30.39 20.97 14.45
C SER A 349 28.91 21.35 14.38
N TRP A 350 28.15 20.84 15.35
CA TRP A 350 26.72 21.08 15.59
C TRP A 350 26.45 21.03 17.10
N ASP A 351 25.21 21.31 17.53
CA ASP A 351 24.83 21.21 18.94
C ASP A 351 24.89 19.76 19.44
N LYS A 352 25.55 19.54 20.59
CA LYS A 352 25.65 18.25 21.30
C LYS A 352 24.29 17.58 21.53
N SER A 353 23.20 18.34 21.62
CA SER A 353 21.84 17.80 21.76
C SER A 353 21.35 17.01 20.53
N MET A 354 21.91 17.26 19.34
CA MET A 354 21.42 16.70 18.09
C MET A 354 21.99 15.34 17.74
N CYS A 355 23.29 15.10 17.97
CA CYS A 355 23.96 13.85 17.65
C CYS A 355 25.34 13.75 18.30
N ILE A 356 25.74 12.50 18.58
CA ILE A 356 27.07 12.10 19.06
C ILE A 356 28.16 12.63 18.10
N SER A 357 29.37 12.90 18.62
CA SER A 357 30.54 13.38 17.85
C SER A 357 30.46 14.84 17.39
N ALA A 358 29.81 15.73 18.15
CA ALA A 358 30.04 17.18 18.05
C ALA A 358 31.44 17.54 18.61
N THR A 359 32.21 18.32 17.86
CA THR A 359 33.63 18.64 18.14
C THR A 359 33.79 19.89 19.00
N TYR A 360 32.98 20.93 18.76
CA TYR A 360 32.95 22.17 19.53
C TYR A 360 31.53 22.75 19.69
N ASP A 361 31.34 23.56 20.75
CA ASP A 361 30.06 24.15 21.13
C ASP A 361 29.79 25.51 20.43
N VAL A 362 28.51 25.91 20.32
CA VAL A 362 28.03 27.16 19.70
C VAL A 362 28.72 28.40 20.26
N ARG A 363 29.16 28.35 21.52
CA ARG A 363 29.80 29.45 22.26
C ARG A 363 31.28 29.63 21.94
N ASN A 364 31.91 28.72 21.20
CA ASN A 364 33.35 28.80 20.90
C ASN A 364 33.67 30.04 20.03
N PRO A 365 34.58 30.94 20.45
CA PRO A 365 34.93 32.12 19.66
C PRO A 365 35.65 31.80 18.34
N THR A 366 36.23 30.60 18.19
CA THR A 366 36.96 30.20 16.96
C THR A 366 36.06 29.77 15.79
N ILE A 367 34.73 29.87 15.92
CA ILE A 367 33.78 29.59 14.83
C ILE A 367 33.79 30.77 13.84
N THR A 368 34.22 30.54 12.59
CA THR A 368 34.29 31.58 11.56
C THR A 368 32.99 31.71 10.77
N HIS A 369 32.34 30.59 10.48
CA HIS A 369 31.14 30.51 9.65
C HIS A 369 30.03 29.75 10.40
N GLN A 370 28.80 30.27 10.35
CA GLN A 370 27.62 29.62 10.91
C GLN A 370 26.55 29.47 9.83
N ILE A 371 26.20 28.23 9.49
CA ILE A 371 25.26 27.92 8.42
C ILE A 371 23.83 27.86 8.98
N VAL A 372 22.94 28.63 8.38
CA VAL A 372 21.58 28.93 8.87
C VAL A 372 20.60 28.94 7.70
N ASP A 373 19.44 28.32 7.87
CA ASP A 373 18.35 28.36 6.86
C ASP A 373 17.05 28.88 7.50
N ARG A 374 17.08 30.16 7.89
CA ARG A 374 15.98 30.88 8.56
C ARG A 374 15.91 32.31 8.05
N PRO A 375 14.70 32.90 7.89
CA PRO A 375 14.54 34.26 7.41
C PRO A 375 14.96 35.34 8.42
N SER A 376 15.16 34.99 9.69
CA SER A 376 15.59 35.93 10.75
C SER A 376 16.40 35.22 11.84
N LEU A 377 17.45 35.89 12.32
CA LEU A 377 18.35 35.43 13.38
C LEU A 377 18.18 36.25 14.65
N GLY A 378 17.72 35.63 15.74
CA GLY A 378 17.37 36.33 16.98
C GLY A 378 18.56 36.83 17.83
N LYS A 379 19.74 36.20 17.70
CA LYS A 379 21.00 36.66 18.29
C LYS A 379 22.15 36.33 17.34
N GLN A 380 22.92 37.35 16.96
CA GLN A 380 24.13 37.20 16.15
C GLN A 380 25.37 37.47 17.02
N VAL A 381 26.47 36.79 16.72
CA VAL A 381 27.78 36.99 17.38
C VAL A 381 28.69 37.73 16.40
N ILE A 382 29.23 38.87 16.85
CA ILE A 382 30.15 39.71 16.07
C ILE A 382 31.40 38.88 15.71
N GLY A 383 31.89 39.02 14.48
CA GLY A 383 33.02 38.26 13.97
C GLY A 383 32.69 36.89 13.35
N ARG A 384 31.39 36.55 13.19
CA ARG A 384 30.94 35.34 12.48
C ARG A 384 30.16 35.67 11.22
N TYR A 385 30.43 34.94 10.14
CA TYR A 385 29.60 35.00 8.93
C TYR A 385 28.41 34.05 9.05
N TYR A 386 27.20 34.62 9.03
CA TYR A 386 25.95 33.88 8.98
C TYR A 386 25.55 33.65 7.52
N LEU A 387 25.55 32.41 7.05
CA LEU A 387 25.37 32.07 5.62
C LEU A 387 24.28 31.03 5.40
N GLN A 388 23.60 31.12 4.27
CA GLN A 388 22.70 30.06 3.80
C GLN A 388 23.49 28.86 3.22
N PRO A 389 22.96 27.63 3.28
CA PRO A 389 23.69 26.42 2.88
C PRO A 389 24.24 26.43 1.45
N GLN A 390 23.61 27.18 0.53
CA GLN A 390 23.97 27.20 -0.89
C GLN A 390 25.42 27.64 -1.15
N TRP A 391 25.95 28.58 -0.36
CA TRP A 391 27.32 29.12 -0.51
C TRP A 391 28.40 28.04 -0.53
N VAL A 392 28.20 26.97 0.24
CA VAL A 392 29.14 25.83 0.32
C VAL A 392 29.20 25.07 -1.01
N PHE A 393 28.05 24.86 -1.66
CA PHE A 393 27.97 24.12 -2.93
C PHE A 393 28.49 24.95 -4.10
N ASP A 394 28.11 26.23 -4.15
CA ASP A 394 28.52 27.13 -5.23
C ASP A 394 30.03 27.42 -5.16
N SER A 395 30.60 27.65 -3.97
CA SER A 395 32.04 27.83 -3.78
C SER A 395 32.85 26.60 -4.23
N VAL A 396 32.35 25.39 -3.95
CA VAL A 396 32.98 24.14 -4.39
C VAL A 396 32.96 23.99 -5.91
N ASN A 397 31.85 24.36 -6.56
CA ASN A 397 31.73 24.32 -8.02
C ASN A 397 32.54 25.43 -8.72
N ALA A 398 32.60 26.63 -8.14
CA ALA A 398 33.42 27.75 -8.59
C ALA A 398 34.91 27.55 -8.33
N LYS A 399 35.29 26.57 -7.50
CA LYS A 399 36.66 26.26 -7.04
C LYS A 399 37.33 27.40 -6.26
N MET A 400 36.53 28.28 -5.66
CA MET A 400 36.96 29.42 -4.84
C MET A 400 35.90 29.72 -3.78
N CYS A 401 36.29 30.30 -2.67
CA CYS A 401 35.33 30.85 -1.70
C CYS A 401 34.67 32.08 -2.33
N LEU A 402 33.36 31.99 -2.59
CA LEU A 402 32.60 33.09 -3.21
C LEU A 402 32.37 34.23 -2.20
N PRO A 403 32.09 35.46 -2.68
CA PRO A 403 31.66 36.56 -1.82
C PRO A 403 30.51 36.14 -0.89
N VAL A 404 30.61 36.51 0.39
CA VAL A 404 29.66 36.07 1.42
C VAL A 404 28.34 36.85 1.42
N ALA A 405 28.33 38.06 0.85
CA ALA A 405 27.20 38.99 0.93
C ALA A 405 25.93 38.47 0.24
N ASP A 406 26.09 37.86 -0.94
CA ASP A 406 24.98 37.34 -1.77
C ASP A 406 24.27 36.12 -1.15
N TYR A 407 24.79 35.62 -0.02
CA TYR A 407 24.36 34.40 0.66
C TYR A 407 23.97 34.63 2.14
N PHE A 408 23.82 35.90 2.56
CA PHE A 408 23.34 36.22 3.91
C PHE A 408 21.84 35.87 4.08
N PRO A 409 21.41 35.31 5.23
CA PRO A 409 20.01 34.98 5.49
C PRO A 409 19.04 36.15 5.27
N GLY A 410 18.12 35.99 4.33
CA GLY A 410 17.13 37.00 3.93
C GLY A 410 17.44 37.70 2.60
N VAL A 411 18.63 37.49 2.02
CA VAL A 411 18.98 37.93 0.65
C VAL A 411 18.36 36.98 -0.39
N LEU A 412 18.11 37.49 -1.60
CA LEU A 412 17.73 36.66 -2.74
C LEU A 412 18.97 35.93 -3.28
N LEU A 413 19.04 34.63 -3.05
CA LEU A 413 20.16 33.78 -3.48
C LEU A 413 20.34 33.76 -5.01
N PRO A 414 21.58 33.70 -5.52
CA PRO A 414 21.84 33.49 -6.94
C PRO A 414 21.38 32.09 -7.40
N PRO A 415 21.05 31.89 -8.68
CA PRO A 415 20.66 30.58 -9.20
C PRO A 415 21.77 29.51 -9.10
N HIS A 416 21.44 28.34 -8.51
CA HIS A 416 22.35 27.21 -8.39
C HIS A 416 22.59 26.51 -9.74
N LEU A 417 23.65 26.90 -10.44
CA LEU A 417 24.00 26.39 -11.78
C LEU A 417 24.58 24.97 -11.73
N SER A 418 24.25 24.14 -12.73
CA SER A 418 24.74 22.76 -12.82
C SER A 418 26.19 22.68 -13.36
N PRO A 419 27.14 22.14 -12.59
CA PRO A 419 28.54 21.99 -13.02
C PRO A 419 28.76 20.80 -13.96
N PHE A 420 27.69 20.09 -14.34
CA PHE A 420 27.71 18.90 -15.21
C PHE A 420 27.45 19.21 -16.68
N VAL A 421 27.04 20.43 -17.03
CA VAL A 421 26.87 20.86 -18.42
C VAL A 421 28.21 21.35 -18.96
N SER A 422 28.77 20.63 -19.94
CA SER A 422 29.86 21.11 -20.78
C SER A 422 29.26 21.91 -21.94
N GLU A 423 29.56 23.21 -22.02
CA GLU A 423 29.20 24.03 -23.18
C GLU A 423 29.88 23.54 -24.46
N LYS A 424 29.22 23.80 -25.58
CA LYS A 424 29.77 23.74 -26.93
C LYS A 424 29.64 25.10 -27.60
N ASP A 425 30.45 25.32 -28.63
CA ASP A 425 30.44 26.56 -29.39
C ASP A 425 29.03 26.80 -29.99
N GLY A 426 28.33 27.82 -29.51
CA GLY A 426 26.95 28.15 -29.86
C GLY A 426 25.87 27.83 -28.81
N ASP A 427 26.20 27.24 -27.66
CA ASP A 427 25.26 27.13 -26.53
C ASP A 427 25.12 28.48 -25.78
N TYR A 428 23.92 28.82 -25.30
CA TYR A 428 23.67 30.06 -24.54
C TYR A 428 24.25 29.98 -23.13
N ILE A 429 25.14 30.92 -22.79
CA ILE A 429 25.76 31.05 -21.47
C ILE A 429 24.98 32.08 -20.63
N PRO A 430 24.40 31.72 -19.47
CA PRO A 430 23.72 32.68 -18.60
C PRO A 430 24.66 33.79 -18.09
N PRO A 431 24.19 35.04 -17.91
CA PRO A 431 25.03 36.18 -17.53
C PRO A 431 25.68 36.01 -16.15
N GLU A 432 25.04 35.28 -15.23
CA GLU A 432 25.61 34.92 -13.92
C GLU A 432 26.84 34.02 -14.06
N LYS A 433 26.84 33.12 -15.06
CA LYS A 433 27.99 32.27 -15.36
C LYS A 433 29.13 33.08 -16.01
N LEU A 434 28.80 34.10 -16.81
CA LEU A 434 29.79 35.07 -17.29
C LEU A 434 30.44 35.84 -16.13
N LYS A 435 29.65 36.30 -15.14
CA LYS A 435 30.19 36.92 -13.91
C LYS A 435 31.11 35.99 -13.12
N LEU A 436 30.74 34.71 -12.95
CA LEU A 436 31.61 33.71 -12.32
C LEU A 436 32.90 33.44 -13.12
N LEU A 437 32.84 33.45 -14.46
CA LEU A 437 34.01 33.33 -15.33
C LEU A 437 34.91 34.57 -15.31
N ALA A 438 34.34 35.78 -15.15
CA ALA A 438 35.09 37.02 -14.97
C ALA A 438 35.82 37.04 -13.63
N LEU A 439 35.16 36.61 -12.54
CA LEU A 439 35.76 36.42 -11.22
C LEU A 439 36.89 35.36 -11.26
N GLN A 440 36.72 34.25 -12.00
CA GLN A 440 37.79 33.27 -12.23
C GLN A 440 38.98 33.81 -13.04
N LYS A 441 38.78 34.86 -13.85
CA LYS A 441 39.85 35.58 -14.56
C LYS A 441 40.45 36.74 -13.75
N GLY A 442 39.90 37.08 -12.58
CA GLY A 442 40.37 38.17 -11.72
C GLY A 442 39.94 39.58 -12.16
N LYS A 443 38.92 39.72 -13.03
CA LYS A 443 38.31 41.03 -13.32
C LYS A 443 37.30 41.41 -12.22
N ASN A 444 37.31 42.69 -11.82
CA ASN A 444 36.28 43.26 -10.96
C ASN A 444 35.02 43.60 -11.80
N PRO A 445 33.83 43.08 -11.48
CA PRO A 445 32.62 43.31 -12.28
C PRO A 445 31.94 44.67 -12.01
N ALA A 446 32.71 45.69 -11.60
CA ALA A 446 32.23 47.01 -11.17
C ALA A 446 32.69 48.17 -12.08
N GLU A 447 33.54 47.89 -13.07
CA GLU A 447 34.07 48.90 -14.00
C GLU A 447 33.37 48.83 -15.36
N GLU A 448 33.07 47.64 -15.88
CA GLU A 448 32.45 47.44 -17.21
C GLU A 448 30.99 47.94 -17.31
N SER A 449 30.29 48.19 -16.20
CA SER A 449 28.89 48.65 -16.21
C SER A 449 28.72 50.17 -16.36
N ARG A 450 29.57 50.81 -17.18
CA ARG A 450 29.57 52.26 -17.43
C ARG A 450 29.86 52.67 -18.87
N GLU A 451 30.24 51.74 -19.74
CA GLU A 451 30.74 52.05 -21.09
C GLU A 451 29.79 51.56 -22.21
N GLU A 452 28.61 51.01 -21.87
CA GLU A 452 27.63 50.45 -22.83
C GLU A 452 26.32 51.29 -22.96
N GLU A 453 26.25 52.51 -22.39
CA GLU A 453 25.04 53.37 -22.48
C GLU A 453 25.19 54.60 -23.41
N GLU A 454 26.35 54.83 -24.05
CA GLU A 454 26.59 55.93 -25.00
C GLU A 454 27.23 55.47 -26.31
N GLU A 455 26.43 55.03 -27.29
CA GLU A 455 26.59 55.28 -28.74
C GLU A 455 25.34 54.79 -29.50
N ASP A 456 24.60 55.73 -30.12
CA ASP A 456 23.30 55.49 -30.80
C ASP A 456 23.18 56.43 -32.02
N SER A 457 23.43 55.92 -33.23
CA SER A 457 23.14 56.58 -34.53
C SER A 457 23.49 55.69 -35.74
N ASP A 458 22.53 55.50 -36.65
CA ASP A 458 22.63 55.43 -38.13
C ASP A 458 23.60 54.38 -38.79
N GLU A 459 23.52 53.98 -40.07
CA GLU A 459 22.69 54.37 -41.23
C GLU A 459 22.44 53.13 -42.17
N ASP A 460 21.98 53.34 -43.41
CA ASP A 460 21.29 52.37 -44.29
C ASP A 460 22.13 51.34 -45.14
N ASP A 461 21.41 50.31 -45.61
CA ASP A 461 21.41 49.60 -46.92
C ASP A 461 22.66 49.00 -47.65
N ASP A 462 22.43 47.75 -48.10
CA ASP A 462 22.76 47.03 -49.35
C ASP A 462 24.18 46.69 -49.90
N ASP A 463 24.14 45.61 -50.71
CA ASP A 463 24.95 45.22 -51.88
C ASP A 463 26.47 44.87 -51.84
N ASN A 464 26.71 43.55 -51.89
CA ASN A 464 27.23 42.80 -53.07
C ASN A 464 28.77 42.59 -53.31
N GLU A 465 29.06 41.42 -53.93
CA GLU A 465 30.30 40.96 -54.65
C GLU A 465 31.69 41.07 -53.97
N GLY A 466 32.66 40.17 -54.21
CA GLY A 466 32.67 38.89 -54.96
C GLY A 466 34.10 38.38 -55.25
N SER A 467 34.27 37.06 -55.49
CA SER A 467 35.49 36.39 -56.05
C SER A 467 36.80 36.44 -55.21
N GLU A 468 37.85 35.60 -55.40
CA GLU A 468 38.08 34.42 -56.27
C GLU A 468 39.20 33.47 -55.72
N GLY A 469 39.32 32.23 -56.25
CA GLY A 469 40.43 31.26 -56.00
C GLY A 469 40.29 30.41 -54.72
N GLU A 470 40.41 29.08 -54.66
CA GLU A 470 41.04 28.03 -55.51
C GLU A 470 42.60 28.08 -55.53
N GLU A 471 43.37 26.98 -55.47
CA GLU A 471 43.05 25.56 -55.73
C GLU A 471 43.98 24.55 -54.96
N TYR A 472 43.42 23.58 -54.20
CA TYR A 472 43.85 22.14 -54.04
C TYR A 472 45.29 21.79 -53.53
N SER A 473 45.69 20.58 -53.10
CA SER A 473 45.10 19.26 -52.75
C SER A 473 45.90 18.69 -51.52
N GLU A 474 45.76 17.49 -50.93
CA GLU A 474 45.46 16.15 -51.47
C GLU A 474 45.03 15.13 -50.37
N LYS A 475 44.44 14.02 -50.82
CA LYS A 475 44.21 12.69 -50.18
C LYS A 475 42.80 12.39 -49.66
N GLU A 476 42.00 11.89 -50.61
CA GLU A 476 40.75 11.18 -50.36
C GLU A 476 40.99 9.80 -49.72
N ASP A 477 40.26 9.47 -48.65
CA ASP A 477 39.69 8.11 -48.51
C ASP A 477 38.52 8.03 -47.50
N GLU A 478 38.47 8.89 -46.48
CA GLU A 478 37.37 8.88 -45.49
C GLU A 478 35.96 9.19 -46.05
N GLY A 479 35.89 9.88 -47.20
CA GLY A 479 34.66 10.50 -47.71
C GLY A 479 33.51 9.54 -48.04
N LYS A 480 33.79 8.24 -48.22
CA LYS A 480 32.78 7.22 -48.57
C LYS A 480 32.10 6.59 -47.35
N LEU A 481 32.65 6.71 -46.14
CA LEU A 481 32.02 6.18 -44.93
C LEU A 481 31.05 7.20 -44.31
N LYS A 482 31.45 8.47 -44.21
CA LYS A 482 30.64 9.56 -43.63
C LYS A 482 29.30 9.76 -44.36
N LYS A 483 29.29 9.74 -45.69
CA LYS A 483 28.09 9.89 -46.54
C LYS A 483 27.00 8.82 -46.33
N LEU A 484 27.30 7.69 -45.70
CA LEU A 484 26.30 6.64 -45.36
C LEU A 484 25.66 6.81 -43.98
N GLU A 485 26.27 7.59 -43.07
CA GLU A 485 25.68 7.90 -41.76
C GLU A 485 24.86 9.19 -41.78
N GLU A 486 25.27 10.21 -42.54
CA GLU A 486 24.54 11.48 -42.69
C GLU A 486 23.12 11.29 -43.26
N GLN A 487 22.92 10.35 -44.19
CA GLN A 487 21.59 10.05 -44.73
C GLN A 487 20.64 9.37 -43.73
N ARG A 488 21.12 9.04 -42.52
CA ARG A 488 20.35 8.36 -41.47
C ARG A 488 20.03 9.26 -40.26
N SER A 489 20.69 10.41 -40.14
CA SER A 489 20.52 11.36 -39.04
C SER A 489 19.52 12.50 -39.34
N GLN A 490 19.02 12.63 -40.57
CA GLN A 490 18.07 13.68 -41.00
C GLN A 490 16.63 13.48 -40.47
N GLY A 491 16.48 13.52 -39.15
CA GLY A 491 15.25 14.05 -38.54
C GLY A 491 15.25 15.57 -38.72
N LYS A 492 14.14 16.16 -39.19
CA LYS A 492 14.06 17.61 -39.50
C LYS A 492 14.50 18.48 -38.32
N LYS A 493 15.65 19.14 -38.43
CA LYS A 493 15.88 20.42 -37.75
C LYS A 493 14.92 21.45 -38.35
N LEU A 494 14.20 22.17 -37.50
CA LEU A 494 13.63 23.47 -37.87
C LEU A 494 14.70 24.53 -37.56
N PRO A 495 14.96 25.51 -38.45
CA PRO A 495 15.79 26.64 -38.09
C PRO A 495 15.03 27.54 -37.11
N VAL A 496 15.62 27.78 -35.94
CA VAL A 496 15.17 28.80 -35.00
C VAL A 496 16.31 29.82 -34.87
N LYS A 497 16.22 30.89 -35.66
CA LYS A 497 17.03 32.11 -35.45
C LYS A 497 16.24 32.95 -34.44
N VAL A 498 16.85 33.32 -33.32
CA VAL A 498 16.20 34.15 -32.29
C VAL A 498 16.57 35.61 -32.57
N SER A 499 15.57 36.42 -32.90
CA SER A 499 15.67 37.89 -32.91
C SER A 499 15.25 38.45 -31.56
N ALA A 500 15.54 39.74 -31.31
CA ALA A 500 15.03 40.45 -30.14
C ALA A 500 13.49 40.39 -30.03
N GLY A 501 12.98 40.48 -28.80
CA GLY A 501 11.60 40.13 -28.46
C GLY A 501 10.58 41.23 -28.73
N ILE A 502 9.97 41.21 -29.93
CA ILE A 502 8.71 41.94 -30.17
C ILE A 502 7.58 41.26 -29.37
N VAL A 503 6.75 42.07 -28.69
CA VAL A 503 5.62 41.58 -27.88
C VAL A 503 4.64 40.82 -28.77
N ARG A 504 4.51 39.51 -28.55
CA ARG A 504 3.53 38.68 -29.25
C ARG A 504 2.12 38.93 -28.72
N LEU A 505 1.28 39.53 -29.57
CA LEU A 505 -0.17 39.38 -29.47
C LEU A 505 -0.52 37.90 -29.63
N GLU A 506 -1.26 37.34 -28.68
CA GLU A 506 -1.70 35.94 -28.73
C GLU A 506 -2.70 35.71 -29.86
N ASP A 507 -2.41 34.75 -30.74
CA ASP A 507 -3.36 34.28 -31.74
C ASP A 507 -4.50 33.55 -31.05
N LYS A 508 -5.62 34.25 -30.88
CA LYS A 508 -6.82 33.79 -30.15
C LYS A 508 -7.35 32.45 -30.67
N GLN A 509 -7.09 32.08 -31.93
CA GLN A 509 -7.50 30.78 -32.46
C GLN A 509 -6.65 29.63 -31.92
N GLN A 510 -5.36 29.86 -31.62
CA GLN A 510 -4.47 28.87 -31.01
C GLN A 510 -4.77 28.72 -29.53
N ALA A 511 -4.89 29.83 -28.78
CA ALA A 511 -5.26 29.80 -27.36
C ALA A 511 -6.60 29.07 -27.12
N ALA A 512 -7.64 29.40 -27.88
CA ALA A 512 -8.94 28.73 -27.80
C ALA A 512 -8.90 27.26 -28.25
N GLN A 513 -7.91 26.86 -29.06
CA GLN A 513 -7.71 25.46 -29.47
C GLN A 513 -6.95 24.66 -28.40
N GLU A 514 -6.05 25.31 -27.64
CA GLU A 514 -5.35 24.71 -26.50
C GLU A 514 -6.26 24.58 -25.28
N GLU A 515 -7.05 25.59 -24.90
CA GLU A 515 -8.13 25.49 -23.90
C GLU A 515 -9.05 24.31 -24.21
N GLN A 516 -9.54 24.26 -25.45
CA GLN A 516 -10.37 23.17 -25.94
C GLN A 516 -9.66 21.81 -25.95
N SER A 517 -8.33 21.75 -25.88
CA SER A 517 -7.57 20.51 -25.72
C SER A 517 -7.46 20.11 -24.25
N GLU A 518 -7.28 21.09 -23.36
CA GLU A 518 -7.19 20.97 -21.90
C GLU A 518 -8.54 20.56 -21.30
N GLU A 519 -9.65 21.19 -21.69
CA GLU A 519 -11.02 20.77 -21.34
C GLU A 519 -11.26 19.30 -21.68
N LYS A 520 -10.92 18.89 -22.91
CA LYS A 520 -11.08 17.51 -23.39
C LYS A 520 -10.18 16.56 -22.60
N ARG A 521 -8.98 16.99 -22.20
CA ARG A 521 -8.04 16.25 -21.35
C ARG A 521 -8.59 16.07 -19.93
N LEU A 522 -9.12 17.13 -19.32
CA LEU A 522 -9.77 17.13 -18.00
C LEU A 522 -11.04 16.26 -18.00
N ALA A 523 -11.89 16.35 -19.02
CA ALA A 523 -13.04 15.46 -19.19
C ALA A 523 -12.62 13.98 -19.23
N ILE A 524 -11.56 13.64 -19.98
CA ILE A 524 -10.96 12.29 -20.01
C ILE A 524 -10.36 11.89 -18.65
N MET A 525 -9.91 12.84 -17.82
CA MET A 525 -9.48 12.56 -16.44
C MET A 525 -10.68 12.08 -15.60
N MET A 526 -11.83 12.78 -15.69
CA MET A 526 -13.04 12.55 -14.88
C MET A 526 -13.90 11.34 -15.30
N MET A 527 -13.70 10.76 -16.49
CA MET A 527 -14.41 9.54 -16.91
C MET A 527 -14.14 8.33 -16.01
N LYS A 528 -15.17 7.53 -15.69
CA LYS A 528 -14.99 6.32 -14.84
C LYS A 528 -14.10 5.30 -15.55
N LYS A 529 -13.35 4.52 -14.76
CA LYS A 529 -12.27 3.63 -15.25
C LYS A 529 -12.68 2.66 -16.39
N ARG A 530 -13.92 2.17 -16.42
CA ARG A 530 -14.47 1.35 -17.52
C ARG A 530 -14.76 2.17 -18.80
N GLU A 531 -15.37 3.34 -18.64
CA GLU A 531 -15.73 4.25 -19.74
C GLU A 531 -14.47 4.82 -20.40
N LYS A 532 -13.48 5.21 -19.59
CA LYS A 532 -12.15 5.68 -20.02
C LYS A 532 -11.41 4.63 -20.87
N TYR A 533 -11.49 3.34 -20.50
CA TYR A 533 -10.93 2.24 -21.29
C TYR A 533 -11.68 2.04 -22.62
N LEU A 534 -13.02 2.13 -22.62
CA LEU A 534 -13.82 2.06 -23.84
C LEU A 534 -13.49 3.22 -24.80
N TYR A 535 -13.40 4.44 -24.28
CA TYR A 535 -12.99 5.63 -25.04
C TYR A 535 -11.60 5.47 -25.64
N GLN A 536 -10.61 5.00 -24.87
CA GLN A 536 -9.27 4.71 -25.38
C GLN A 536 -9.29 3.65 -26.50
N LYS A 537 -10.12 2.60 -26.39
CA LYS A 537 -10.28 1.57 -27.42
C LYS A 537 -10.90 2.13 -28.71
N ILE A 538 -11.90 3.00 -28.61
CA ILE A 538 -12.52 3.71 -29.74
C ILE A 538 -11.51 4.67 -30.41
N MET A 539 -10.79 5.46 -29.61
CA MET A 539 -9.81 6.42 -30.12
C MET A 539 -8.58 5.73 -30.72
N PHE A 540 -8.17 4.57 -30.22
CA PHE A 540 -7.17 3.72 -30.88
C PHE A 540 -7.66 3.23 -32.25
N GLY A 541 -8.93 2.83 -32.35
CA GLY A 541 -9.58 2.50 -33.63
C GLY A 541 -9.57 3.66 -34.62
N LYS A 542 -9.99 4.87 -34.19
CA LYS A 542 -9.91 6.09 -35.02
C LYS A 542 -8.47 6.41 -35.43
N LYS A 543 -7.51 6.45 -34.50
CA LYS A 543 -6.07 6.69 -34.78
C LYS A 543 -5.41 5.59 -35.61
N ARG A 544 -6.02 4.41 -35.75
CA ARG A 544 -5.59 3.38 -36.73
C ARG A 544 -6.14 3.71 -38.12
N LYS A 545 -7.45 3.93 -38.26
CA LYS A 545 -8.07 4.29 -39.55
C LYS A 545 -7.43 5.53 -40.18
N VAL A 546 -7.16 6.58 -39.38
CA VAL A 546 -6.48 7.80 -39.86
C VAL A 546 -5.07 7.49 -40.38
N ARG A 547 -4.28 6.66 -39.70
CA ARG A 547 -2.94 6.27 -40.18
C ARG A 547 -2.96 5.32 -41.38
N GLU A 548 -4.01 4.52 -41.54
CA GLU A 548 -4.22 3.74 -42.77
C GLU A 548 -4.60 4.68 -43.94
N ALA A 549 -5.39 5.73 -43.68
CA ALA A 549 -5.75 6.75 -44.67
C ALA A 549 -4.58 7.66 -45.08
N THR A 550 -3.78 8.19 -44.14
CA THR A 550 -2.59 9.00 -44.50
C THR A 550 -1.59 8.17 -45.29
N ARG A 551 -1.37 6.91 -44.90
CA ARG A 551 -0.50 5.97 -45.64
C ARG A 551 -1.03 5.64 -47.04
N LEU A 552 -2.34 5.67 -47.27
CA LEU A 552 -2.93 5.57 -48.60
C LEU A 552 -2.75 6.86 -49.41
N ALA A 553 -2.84 8.04 -48.79
CA ALA A 553 -2.56 9.32 -49.43
C ALA A 553 -1.07 9.49 -49.79
N GLU A 554 -0.16 9.08 -48.90
CA GLU A 554 1.29 8.98 -49.14
C GLU A 554 1.59 8.04 -50.31
N LYS A 555 0.95 6.85 -50.35
CA LYS A 555 1.07 5.92 -51.47
C LYS A 555 0.57 6.49 -52.79
N ARG A 556 -0.56 7.23 -52.79
CA ARG A 556 -1.06 7.93 -53.98
C ARG A 556 -0.05 8.98 -54.44
N LYS A 557 0.40 9.89 -53.56
CA LYS A 557 1.43 10.88 -53.89
C LYS A 557 2.72 10.26 -54.43
N ALA A 558 3.16 9.12 -53.89
CA ALA A 558 4.33 8.39 -54.39
C ALA A 558 4.09 7.76 -55.77
N HIS A 559 2.90 7.20 -56.01
CA HIS A 559 2.50 6.68 -57.33
C HIS A 559 2.38 7.81 -58.37
N ASP A 560 1.78 8.93 -58.02
CA ASP A 560 1.64 10.10 -58.89
C ASP A 560 3.01 10.74 -59.21
N ALA A 561 3.95 10.70 -58.26
CA ALA A 561 5.34 11.09 -58.49
C ALA A 561 6.09 10.11 -59.40
N ALA A 562 5.85 8.80 -59.28
CA ALA A 562 6.41 7.78 -60.19
C ALA A 562 5.84 7.92 -61.61
N MET A 563 4.53 8.08 -61.77
CA MET A 563 3.89 8.36 -63.06
C MET A 563 4.42 9.66 -63.70
N LYS A 564 4.75 10.69 -62.89
CA LYS A 564 5.40 11.91 -63.36
C LYS A 564 6.88 11.71 -63.74
N SER A 565 7.60 10.77 -63.11
CA SER A 565 8.99 10.47 -63.47
C SER A 565 9.09 9.59 -64.72
N GLU A 566 8.19 8.63 -64.91
CA GLU A 566 8.06 7.85 -66.15
C GLU A 566 7.65 8.74 -67.33
N LYS A 567 6.66 9.63 -67.16
CA LYS A 567 6.32 10.66 -68.17
C LYS A 567 7.45 11.68 -68.42
N LYS A 568 8.46 11.78 -67.54
CA LYS A 568 9.70 12.54 -67.81
C LYS A 568 10.73 11.70 -68.57
N LYS A 569 10.84 10.39 -68.35
CA LYS A 569 11.72 9.49 -69.11
C LYS A 569 11.27 9.37 -70.57
N THR A 570 10.01 9.02 -70.82
CA THR A 570 9.46 8.90 -72.18
C THR A 570 9.47 10.22 -72.97
N LYS A 571 9.62 11.37 -72.30
CA LYS A 571 9.79 12.69 -72.92
C LYS A 571 11.27 13.11 -73.07
N LYS A 572 12.21 12.34 -72.53
CA LYS A 572 13.67 12.54 -72.67
C LYS A 572 14.26 11.64 -73.75
N ASP A 573 13.75 10.42 -73.89
CA ASP A 573 14.16 9.44 -74.91
C ASP A 573 13.60 9.75 -76.33
N GLY A 574 13.13 10.99 -76.56
CA GLY A 574 12.32 11.39 -77.72
C GLY A 574 12.87 12.56 -78.54
N ARG A 575 14.20 12.75 -78.61
CA ARG A 575 14.86 13.78 -79.45
C ARG A 575 16.15 13.26 -80.11
N GLY A 576 15.99 12.57 -81.25
CA GLY A 576 17.04 12.19 -82.19
C GLY A 576 16.41 11.74 -83.51
N LYS A 577 16.83 12.32 -84.64
CA LYS A 577 16.31 12.11 -86.01
C LYS A 577 17.34 11.32 -86.86
N PRO A 578 17.03 10.79 -88.06
CA PRO A 578 15.90 11.12 -88.94
C PRO A 578 15.10 9.93 -89.54
N GLU A 579 14.10 10.32 -90.34
CA GLU A 579 13.29 9.53 -91.28
C GLU A 579 14.03 9.31 -92.64
N PRO A 580 13.56 8.51 -93.64
CA PRO A 580 12.21 8.63 -94.21
C PRO A 580 11.47 7.39 -94.78
N GLY A 581 10.13 7.43 -94.61
CA GLY A 581 9.13 7.20 -95.66
C GLY A 581 8.83 5.80 -96.21
N HIS A 582 7.54 5.47 -96.37
CA HIS A 582 6.90 5.36 -97.70
C HIS A 582 5.35 5.32 -97.66
N LEU A 583 4.76 5.91 -98.71
CA LEU A 583 3.36 5.94 -99.20
C LEU A 583 2.15 5.71 -98.27
N ALA A 584 1.33 6.77 -98.25
CA ALA A 584 -0.09 6.79 -97.97
C ALA A 584 -0.97 5.87 -98.84
N ARG A 585 -2.14 5.50 -98.31
CA ARG A 585 -3.36 5.12 -99.06
C ARG A 585 -4.58 5.49 -98.20
N ALA A 586 -5.33 6.54 -98.53
CA ALA A 586 -6.58 6.50 -99.29
C ALA A 586 -7.59 5.48 -98.70
N VAL A 587 -8.55 5.91 -97.87
CA VAL A 587 -9.84 6.57 -98.22
C VAL A 587 -10.91 5.59 -98.73
N LEU A 588 -11.95 5.39 -97.91
CA LEU A 588 -13.38 5.15 -98.19
C LEU A 588 -14.08 5.16 -96.81
N ARG A 589 -15.01 6.06 -96.46
CA ARG A 589 -16.43 6.20 -96.88
C ARG A 589 -17.25 4.92 -96.75
N GLN A 590 -18.07 4.84 -95.69
CA GLN A 590 -19.55 4.71 -95.69
C GLN A 590 -20.02 4.65 -94.21
N ASN A 591 -20.87 5.56 -93.72
CA ASN A 591 -22.31 5.80 -93.97
C ASN A 591 -23.25 4.92 -93.10
N GLY A 592 -24.01 5.57 -92.23
CA GLY A 592 -25.47 5.35 -92.15
C GLY A 592 -26.08 4.81 -90.85
N ARG A 593 -26.98 5.63 -90.27
CA ARG A 593 -27.99 5.31 -89.22
C ARG A 593 -27.37 4.99 -87.84
N VAL A 594 -27.94 5.41 -86.71
CA VAL A 594 -29.33 5.75 -86.31
C VAL A 594 -29.23 7.05 -85.44
N HIS A 595 -29.77 8.26 -85.75
CA HIS A 595 -31.16 8.75 -85.95
C HIS A 595 -32.14 8.35 -84.82
N ASP A 596 -32.81 9.19 -84.04
CA ASP A 596 -32.92 10.65 -83.84
C ASP A 596 -33.16 10.88 -82.31
N HIS A 597 -33.13 12.05 -81.68
CA HIS A 597 -33.87 13.28 -81.99
C HIS A 597 -33.31 14.51 -81.24
N SER A 598 -33.43 15.68 -81.88
CA SER A 598 -33.67 17.07 -81.38
C SER A 598 -33.44 17.41 -79.89
N GLU A 599 -32.68 18.43 -79.46
CA GLU A 599 -32.58 19.87 -79.86
C GLU A 599 -33.34 20.86 -78.94
N VAL A 600 -32.73 22.05 -78.77
CA VAL A 600 -33.34 23.39 -78.58
C VAL A 600 -34.11 23.72 -77.26
N TYR A 601 -33.47 24.58 -76.47
CA TYR A 601 -33.94 25.79 -75.74
C TYR A 601 -35.29 25.90 -74.98
N ALA A 602 -35.14 26.52 -73.79
CA ALA A 602 -35.94 27.62 -73.21
C ALA A 602 -37.18 27.33 -72.33
N ILE A 603 -37.70 28.45 -71.79
CA ILE A 603 -38.99 28.69 -71.12
C ILE A 603 -39.03 28.43 -69.59
N GLU A 604 -39.05 29.53 -68.82
CA GLU A 604 -39.70 29.61 -67.51
C GLU A 604 -41.23 29.45 -67.68
N PRO A 605 -41.95 28.94 -66.67
CA PRO A 605 -43.20 29.62 -66.34
C PRO A 605 -43.45 29.85 -64.84
N VAL A 606 -44.17 30.94 -64.59
CA VAL A 606 -44.72 31.39 -63.30
C VAL A 606 -46.12 30.80 -63.07
N GLY A 607 -46.48 30.56 -61.81
CA GLY A 607 -47.89 30.40 -61.37
C GLY A 607 -48.17 29.12 -60.57
N SER A 608 -49.09 29.09 -59.59
CA SER A 608 -49.94 30.20 -59.10
C SER A 608 -50.47 29.99 -57.65
N HIS A 609 -51.10 31.05 -57.13
CA HIS A 609 -51.87 31.27 -55.89
C HIS A 609 -52.83 30.12 -55.41
N SER A 610 -53.42 30.10 -54.20
CA SER A 610 -53.17 30.71 -52.86
C SER A 610 -54.25 30.18 -51.84
N VAL A 611 -54.60 30.94 -50.77
CA VAL A 611 -55.81 30.81 -49.88
C VAL A 611 -55.77 29.86 -48.65
N LEU A 612 -55.46 30.46 -47.48
CA LEU A 612 -56.20 30.51 -46.19
C LEU A 612 -56.86 29.29 -45.47
N VAL A 613 -56.73 29.33 -44.12
CA VAL A 613 -57.65 28.84 -43.04
C VAL A 613 -57.74 27.32 -42.73
N GLY A 614 -57.81 26.95 -41.43
CA GLY A 614 -58.35 25.63 -40.99
C GLY A 614 -57.92 25.07 -39.61
N ILE A 615 -58.75 25.26 -38.59
CA ILE A 615 -58.88 24.46 -37.34
C ILE A 615 -60.33 23.90 -37.36
N PRO A 616 -60.76 22.75 -36.75
CA PRO A 616 -60.13 21.73 -35.87
C PRO A 616 -60.34 20.28 -36.41
N GLY A 617 -60.36 19.25 -35.55
CA GLY A 617 -61.40 18.20 -35.67
C GLY A 617 -61.06 16.72 -35.46
N SER A 618 -61.23 16.23 -34.24
CA SER A 618 -61.46 14.85 -33.76
C SER A 618 -61.92 13.71 -34.72
N ASP A 619 -61.24 12.56 -34.56
CA ASP A 619 -61.78 11.18 -34.38
C ASP A 619 -62.48 10.36 -35.52
N ILE A 620 -62.56 9.05 -35.19
CA ILE A 620 -63.60 8.05 -35.51
C ILE A 620 -63.22 6.86 -36.42
N ARG A 621 -63.53 5.66 -35.89
CA ARG A 621 -63.65 4.30 -36.47
C ARG A 621 -62.34 3.51 -36.67
N ASN A 622 -62.21 2.21 -36.37
CA ASN A 622 -62.89 1.13 -35.58
C ASN A 622 -62.31 -0.20 -36.17
N LEU A 623 -62.62 -1.45 -35.79
CA LEU A 623 -63.73 -2.13 -35.08
C LEU A 623 -63.10 -3.45 -34.50
N VAL A 624 -63.19 -3.77 -33.19
CA VAL A 624 -64.07 -4.84 -32.61
C VAL A 624 -63.51 -6.29 -32.77
N ARG A 625 -63.75 -7.32 -31.93
CA ARG A 625 -64.76 -7.72 -30.90
C ARG A 625 -64.07 -8.34 -29.66
N GLU A 626 -64.67 -8.73 -28.53
CA GLU A 626 -66.09 -8.93 -28.13
C GLU A 626 -66.31 -8.56 -26.63
N GLN A 627 -67.54 -8.71 -26.10
CA GLN A 627 -68.01 -8.13 -24.82
C GLN A 627 -68.69 -9.13 -23.85
N HIS A 628 -68.95 -8.60 -22.64
CA HIS A 628 -69.88 -8.99 -21.55
C HIS A 628 -69.16 -9.45 -20.26
N ARG A 629 -69.67 -9.15 -19.05
CA ARG A 629 -71.04 -8.73 -18.65
C ARG A 629 -71.01 -7.75 -17.46
N THR A 630 -72.10 -7.00 -17.23
CA THR A 630 -72.34 -6.14 -16.05
C THR A 630 -73.68 -6.49 -15.38
N LEU A 631 -73.84 -6.15 -14.08
CA LEU A 631 -75.01 -5.54 -13.40
C LEU A 631 -75.28 -6.01 -11.95
N LEU A 632 -75.72 -5.06 -11.10
CA LEU A 632 -76.53 -5.20 -9.86
C LEU A 632 -75.88 -5.91 -8.62
N SER A 633 -76.22 -5.64 -7.34
CA SER A 633 -77.25 -4.76 -6.74
C SER A 633 -76.77 -4.08 -5.40
N LYS A 634 -77.68 -3.68 -4.49
CA LYS A 634 -77.49 -2.77 -3.32
C LYS A 634 -77.60 -3.51 -1.92
N PRO A 635 -78.07 -2.92 -0.77
CA PRO A 635 -77.22 -2.28 0.26
C PRO A 635 -77.54 -2.64 1.75
N SER A 636 -76.85 -1.97 2.71
CA SER A 636 -77.21 -1.82 4.15
C SER A 636 -77.14 -3.11 5.01
N LYS A 637 -77.03 -3.12 6.35
CA LYS A 637 -77.28 -2.16 7.46
C LYS A 637 -76.15 -2.29 8.54
N GLU A 638 -76.08 -1.70 9.75
CA GLU A 638 -76.38 -0.43 10.51
C GLU A 638 -75.87 -0.68 11.98
N GLN A 639 -75.67 0.23 12.95
CA GLN A 639 -75.55 1.71 13.06
C GLN A 639 -74.85 2.10 14.40
N ALA A 640 -74.10 3.20 14.45
CA ALA A 640 -73.79 4.03 15.65
C ALA A 640 -73.02 3.35 16.83
N LEU A 641 -72.52 4.03 17.89
CA LEU A 641 -72.50 5.44 18.33
C LEU A 641 -71.22 5.71 19.19
N LEU A 642 -70.88 6.99 19.44
CA LEU A 642 -69.90 7.50 20.44
C LEU A 642 -70.52 7.49 21.88
N PRO A 643 -69.82 7.77 23.03
CA PRO A 643 -68.68 8.70 23.20
C PRO A 643 -67.65 8.49 24.37
N GLU A 644 -66.76 9.49 24.53
CA GLU A 644 -66.19 10.10 25.77
C GLU A 644 -65.51 9.28 26.93
N ARG A 645 -64.24 9.64 27.16
CA ARG A 645 -63.58 10.08 28.43
C ARG A 645 -63.48 9.21 29.72
N ARG A 646 -62.20 9.02 30.08
CA ARG A 646 -61.52 9.34 31.36
C ARG A 646 -61.71 8.47 32.63
N LEU A 647 -60.63 8.59 33.43
CA LEU A 647 -60.49 8.44 34.88
C LEU A 647 -60.14 7.06 35.45
N SER A 648 -59.54 7.14 36.63
CA SER A 648 -58.77 6.12 37.35
C SER A 648 -59.13 6.16 38.84
N LEU A 649 -58.48 5.29 39.62
CA LEU A 649 -58.35 5.26 41.10
C LEU A 649 -59.35 4.41 41.91
N ARG A 650 -58.77 3.75 42.93
CA ARG A 650 -59.36 3.29 44.21
C ARG A 650 -60.36 2.12 44.10
N GLU A 651 -60.55 1.23 45.09
CA GLU A 651 -59.95 1.01 46.44
C GLU A 651 -60.10 -0.51 46.80
N GLN A 652 -59.74 -1.10 47.95
CA GLN A 652 -59.32 -0.58 49.27
C GLN A 652 -58.22 -1.45 49.95
N CYS A 653 -58.41 -1.82 51.23
CA CYS A 653 -57.57 -2.65 52.12
C CYS A 653 -58.54 -3.62 52.89
N PRO A 654 -58.13 -4.55 53.79
CA PRO A 654 -57.72 -4.17 55.17
C PRO A 654 -56.82 -5.14 56.01
N MET A 655 -56.09 -4.59 57.02
CA MET A 655 -55.64 -5.21 58.31
C MET A 655 -54.73 -6.48 58.27
N THR A 656 -54.01 -6.99 59.29
CA THR A 656 -53.74 -6.78 60.76
C THR A 656 -52.47 -7.62 61.09
N THR A 657 -51.56 -7.48 62.08
CA THR A 657 -51.10 -6.51 63.10
C THR A 657 -49.97 -7.18 63.95
N MET A 658 -48.83 -6.49 64.17
CA MET A 658 -47.78 -6.60 65.23
C MET A 658 -47.17 -7.92 65.78
N CYS A 659 -45.81 -7.92 65.93
CA CYS A 659 -44.94 -8.30 67.10
C CYS A 659 -43.58 -8.92 66.66
N LEU A 660 -42.41 -8.78 67.33
CA LEU A 660 -41.89 -7.84 68.36
C LEU A 660 -40.33 -8.00 68.52
N ARG A 661 -39.64 -6.98 69.09
CA ARG A 661 -38.27 -6.96 69.71
C ARG A 661 -36.96 -7.05 68.87
N GLY A 662 -35.95 -6.30 69.35
CA GLY A 662 -34.49 -6.59 69.33
C GLY A 662 -33.96 -6.65 70.80
N PRO A 663 -32.69 -6.31 71.18
CA PRO A 663 -31.57 -5.76 70.37
C PRO A 663 -30.11 -6.22 70.79
N THR A 664 -29.08 -5.52 70.29
CA THR A 664 -27.72 -5.22 70.89
C THR A 664 -26.57 -6.24 71.11
N LEU A 665 -25.37 -5.82 70.65
CA LEU A 665 -24.01 -5.85 71.27
C LEU A 665 -23.04 -7.07 71.19
N SER A 666 -21.74 -6.74 71.41
CA SER A 666 -20.46 -7.49 71.22
C SER A 666 -19.93 -8.08 72.58
N PRO A 667 -18.63 -8.47 72.86
CA PRO A 667 -17.35 -8.45 72.10
C PRO A 667 -16.30 -9.62 72.35
N MET A 668 -15.12 -9.51 71.70
CA MET A 668 -13.71 -9.86 72.11
C MET A 668 -13.26 -11.22 72.76
N GLY A 669 -12.07 -11.69 72.33
CA GLY A 669 -11.09 -12.52 73.08
C GLY A 669 -11.03 -14.04 72.78
N GLU A 670 -9.93 -14.79 72.95
CA GLU A 670 -8.48 -14.47 73.13
C GLU A 670 -7.59 -15.76 73.00
N VAL A 671 -6.33 -15.65 72.50
CA VAL A 671 -5.11 -16.43 72.91
C VAL A 671 -5.09 -17.98 72.58
N GLN A 672 -4.00 -18.74 72.33
CA GLN A 672 -2.55 -18.70 72.69
C GLN A 672 -1.56 -19.34 71.68
N LEU A 673 -0.26 -19.04 71.89
CA LEU A 673 1.05 -19.62 71.45
C LEU A 673 1.06 -21.11 70.97
N GLY A 674 1.98 -21.64 70.12
CA GLY A 674 3.42 -21.43 69.82
C GLY A 674 4.08 -22.84 69.60
N PRO A 675 5.35 -23.06 69.20
CA PRO A 675 6.50 -22.15 69.03
C PRO A 675 7.16 -22.19 67.61
N GLN A 676 8.40 -21.70 67.48
CA GLN A 676 9.22 -21.63 66.25
C GLN A 676 10.55 -22.41 66.40
N PRO A 677 11.27 -22.76 65.32
CA PRO A 677 12.49 -21.99 65.00
C PRO A 677 12.89 -21.88 63.50
N ARG A 678 13.69 -20.84 63.22
CA ARG A 678 14.81 -20.66 62.25
C ARG A 678 15.02 -21.64 61.07
N ALA A 679 15.58 -21.24 59.92
CA ALA A 679 15.76 -19.94 59.24
C ALA A 679 16.50 -20.17 57.90
N ALA A 680 16.01 -19.62 56.78
CA ALA A 680 16.79 -19.45 55.54
C ALA A 680 16.14 -18.38 54.64
N MET A 681 16.94 -17.44 54.10
CA MET A 681 16.50 -16.53 53.05
C MET A 681 16.76 -17.15 51.67
N LEU A 682 15.71 -17.36 50.88
CA LEU A 682 15.80 -17.55 49.43
C LEU A 682 14.71 -16.73 48.73
N GLN A 683 15.04 -16.24 47.54
CA GLN A 683 14.17 -15.37 46.74
C GLN A 683 13.04 -16.18 46.08
N PRO A 684 11.84 -15.59 45.87
CA PRO A 684 10.74 -16.29 45.23
C PRO A 684 11.03 -16.53 43.73
N PRO A 685 10.73 -17.72 43.18
CA PRO A 685 10.90 -18.00 41.76
C PRO A 685 9.85 -17.30 40.90
N SER A 686 10.22 -16.98 39.67
CA SER A 686 9.32 -16.43 38.65
C SER A 686 8.23 -17.43 38.25
N PHE A 687 6.96 -17.02 38.32
CA PHE A 687 5.83 -17.80 37.83
C PHE A 687 5.86 -17.89 36.29
N GLU A 688 6.09 -19.09 35.75
CA GLU A 688 5.89 -19.34 34.31
C GLU A 688 4.39 -19.39 33.99
N GLY A 689 3.96 -18.54 33.04
CA GLY A 689 2.57 -18.49 32.61
C GLY A 689 2.18 -19.72 31.78
N SER A 690 1.30 -20.57 32.32
CA SER A 690 0.80 -21.78 31.66
C SER A 690 0.08 -21.46 30.35
N ARG A 691 0.75 -21.74 29.22
CA ARG A 691 0.28 -21.40 27.87
C ARG A 691 -0.66 -22.49 27.33
N ALA A 692 -1.97 -22.25 27.40
CA ALA A 692 -2.99 -23.23 27.01
C ALA A 692 -2.85 -23.69 25.54
N GLU A 693 -2.73 -25.01 25.34
CA GLU A 693 -2.67 -25.63 24.01
C GLU A 693 -4.07 -25.75 23.39
N VAL A 694 -4.38 -24.90 22.40
CA VAL A 694 -5.58 -25.07 21.57
C VAL A 694 -5.37 -26.25 20.59
N ARG A 695 -5.72 -27.47 21.04
CA ARG A 695 -5.74 -28.66 20.20
C ARG A 695 -6.76 -28.52 19.07
N VAL A 696 -6.30 -28.52 17.82
CA VAL A 696 -7.17 -28.44 16.63
C VAL A 696 -7.79 -29.82 16.32
N ALA A 697 -8.77 -30.21 17.13
CA ALA A 697 -9.53 -31.45 16.96
C ALA A 697 -10.51 -31.35 15.78
N TRP A 698 -10.04 -31.68 14.58
CA TRP A 698 -10.86 -31.78 13.35
C TRP A 698 -10.73 -33.12 12.61
N PHE A 699 -9.92 -34.06 13.13
CA PHE A 699 -9.63 -35.34 12.47
C PHE A 699 -10.21 -36.58 13.15
N ASP A 700 -10.46 -36.53 14.47
CA ASP A 700 -10.72 -37.74 15.27
C ASP A 700 -12.19 -38.22 15.26
N PHE A 701 -13.11 -37.44 14.69
CA PHE A 701 -14.57 -37.71 14.77
C PHE A 701 -15.15 -38.54 13.61
N PHE A 702 -14.33 -39.07 12.69
CA PHE A 702 -14.81 -39.87 11.54
C PHE A 702 -14.49 -41.37 11.60
N PHE A 703 -13.75 -41.82 12.61
CA PHE A 703 -13.43 -43.24 12.82
C PHE A 703 -13.38 -43.61 14.31
N HIS A 704 -14.54 -43.89 14.91
CA HIS A 704 -14.67 -44.97 15.91
C HIS A 704 -16.14 -45.38 16.09
N LEU A 705 -16.46 -46.58 15.59
CA LEU A 705 -17.50 -47.45 16.16
C LEU A 705 -16.76 -48.53 16.96
N PRO A 706 -17.28 -48.97 18.12
CA PRO A 706 -16.57 -49.93 18.97
C PRO A 706 -16.78 -51.37 18.49
N LEU A 707 -15.69 -52.13 18.45
CA LEU A 707 -15.71 -53.59 18.60
C LEU A 707 -14.50 -53.99 19.44
N GLU A 708 -14.74 -54.85 20.42
CA GLU A 708 -13.77 -55.31 21.41
C GLU A 708 -13.12 -56.64 20.97
N GLY A 709 -12.01 -57.02 21.63
CA GLY A 709 -11.67 -58.44 21.79
C GLY A 709 -10.47 -59.01 21.02
N HIS A 710 -9.43 -59.34 21.80
CA HIS A 710 -8.59 -60.55 21.71
C HIS A 710 -7.61 -60.80 20.52
N ASN A 711 -6.32 -60.70 20.88
CA ASN A 711 -5.29 -61.75 20.79
C ASN A 711 -4.71 -62.25 19.44
N LEU A 712 -3.42 -61.89 19.27
CA LEU A 712 -2.26 -62.77 18.97
C LEU A 712 -2.04 -63.46 17.59
N SER A 713 -0.78 -63.29 17.13
CA SER A 713 0.18 -64.37 16.78
C SER A 713 0.17 -65.09 15.41
N LEU A 714 1.10 -64.62 14.54
CA LEU A 714 2.16 -65.39 13.82
C LEU A 714 1.85 -66.51 12.78
N LEU A 715 2.86 -66.70 11.90
CA LEU A 715 3.09 -67.76 10.89
C LEU A 715 2.10 -67.77 9.69
N VAL A 716 2.47 -67.92 8.40
CA VAL A 716 3.59 -68.53 7.63
C VAL A 716 3.32 -69.97 7.16
N SER A 717 3.14 -70.08 5.82
CA SER A 717 3.21 -71.28 4.95
C SER A 717 2.24 -72.45 5.21
N GLY A 718 2.04 -73.28 4.16
CA GLY A 718 1.22 -74.51 4.20
C GLY A 718 0.41 -74.72 2.92
N SER A 719 0.35 -75.96 2.42
CA SER A 719 -0.27 -76.34 1.14
C SER A 719 -0.93 -77.73 1.21
N PHE A 720 -1.67 -78.09 0.14
CA PHE A 720 -2.17 -79.44 -0.25
C PHE A 720 -3.45 -80.02 0.42
N PHE A 721 -4.44 -80.34 -0.45
CA PHE A 721 -5.28 -81.57 -0.56
C PHE A 721 -6.15 -82.04 0.65
N ALA A 722 -7.32 -82.71 0.50
CA ALA A 722 -8.15 -83.09 -0.67
C ALA A 722 -9.57 -83.59 -0.23
N TYR A 723 -10.42 -83.94 -1.22
CA TYR A 723 -11.57 -84.89 -1.14
C TYR A 723 -12.81 -84.51 -0.28
N GLN A 724 -14.07 -84.93 -0.56
CA GLN A 724 -14.78 -85.43 -1.76
C GLN A 724 -16.31 -85.47 -1.50
N LEU A 725 -17.15 -85.64 -2.55
CA LEU A 725 -18.60 -86.04 -2.52
C LEU A 725 -19.58 -85.01 -1.85
N VAL A 726 -20.88 -84.94 -2.16
CA VAL A 726 -21.77 -85.64 -3.13
C VAL A 726 -22.90 -84.67 -3.59
N GLY A 727 -23.62 -85.02 -4.65
CA GLY A 727 -25.06 -84.67 -4.74
C GLY A 727 -25.49 -83.53 -5.67
N LYS A 728 -26.27 -83.88 -6.69
CA LYS A 728 -26.98 -82.99 -7.62
C LYS A 728 -28.04 -82.14 -6.88
N ASP A 729 -28.16 -80.85 -7.21
CA ASP A 729 -29.25 -80.35 -8.08
C ASP A 729 -29.18 -78.82 -8.31
N VAL A 730 -30.24 -78.24 -8.90
CA VAL A 730 -30.56 -76.79 -8.95
C VAL A 730 -29.77 -75.95 -9.97
N THR A 731 -29.79 -76.35 -11.24
CA THR A 731 -29.35 -75.54 -12.39
C THR A 731 -30.12 -74.22 -12.61
N ILE A 732 -31.26 -74.01 -11.92
CA ILE A 732 -32.12 -72.82 -12.11
C ILE A 732 -31.78 -71.66 -11.15
N GLN A 733 -31.25 -71.91 -9.95
CA GLN A 733 -30.83 -70.81 -9.05
C GLN A 733 -29.56 -70.09 -9.53
N ALA A 734 -28.69 -70.77 -10.29
CA ALA A 734 -27.42 -70.21 -10.78
C ALA A 734 -27.61 -69.00 -11.72
N ALA A 735 -28.70 -68.96 -12.48
CA ALA A 735 -29.02 -67.86 -13.39
C ALA A 735 -29.46 -66.59 -12.63
N ARG A 736 -30.46 -66.72 -11.74
CA ARG A 736 -30.93 -65.59 -10.89
C ARG A 736 -29.81 -65.05 -10.00
N ARG A 737 -29.09 -65.92 -9.28
CA ARG A 737 -27.96 -65.49 -8.42
C ARG A 737 -26.88 -64.72 -9.19
N LYS A 738 -26.64 -65.00 -10.49
CA LYS A 738 -25.73 -64.19 -11.32
C LYS A 738 -26.30 -62.81 -11.68
N GLN A 739 -27.58 -62.71 -12.04
CA GLN A 739 -28.22 -61.41 -12.29
C GLN A 739 -28.29 -60.56 -11.01
N ASP A 740 -28.65 -61.16 -9.88
CA ASP A 740 -28.73 -60.48 -8.58
C ASP A 740 -27.34 -60.02 -8.09
N LEU A 741 -26.28 -60.83 -8.26
CA LEU A 741 -24.90 -60.39 -7.97
C LEU A 741 -24.50 -59.18 -8.83
N VAL A 742 -24.82 -59.21 -10.14
CA VAL A 742 -24.47 -58.13 -11.07
C VAL A 742 -25.27 -56.86 -10.76
N ALA A 743 -26.55 -56.98 -10.41
CA ALA A 743 -27.38 -55.86 -9.96
C ALA A 743 -26.88 -55.26 -8.64
N ALA A 744 -26.57 -56.09 -7.64
CA ALA A 744 -26.00 -55.67 -6.37
C ALA A 744 -24.60 -55.04 -6.54
N MET A 745 -23.76 -55.58 -7.43
CA MET A 745 -22.48 -54.98 -7.82
C MET A 745 -22.68 -53.63 -8.53
N LEU A 746 -23.67 -53.49 -9.41
CA LEU A 746 -23.97 -52.22 -10.08
C LEU A 746 -24.52 -51.16 -9.12
N GLN A 747 -25.37 -51.53 -8.16
CA GLN A 747 -25.79 -50.63 -7.09
C GLN A 747 -24.61 -50.25 -6.18
N LYS A 748 -23.81 -51.21 -5.69
CA LYS A 748 -22.58 -50.92 -4.92
C LYS A 748 -21.62 -50.03 -5.72
N LYS A 749 -21.47 -50.23 -7.03
CA LYS A 749 -20.61 -49.40 -7.91
C LYS A 749 -21.18 -48.01 -8.19
N LYS A 750 -22.51 -47.82 -8.17
CA LYS A 750 -23.14 -46.48 -8.14
C LYS A 750 -22.92 -45.80 -6.79
N HIS A 751 -23.14 -46.51 -5.68
CA HIS A 751 -22.97 -45.98 -4.32
C HIS A 751 -21.51 -45.60 -4.05
N TRP A 752 -20.55 -46.48 -4.36
CA TRP A 752 -19.11 -46.17 -4.32
C TRP A 752 -18.71 -45.02 -5.25
N ARG A 753 -19.29 -44.89 -6.46
CA ARG A 753 -19.03 -43.71 -7.30
C ARG A 753 -19.58 -42.42 -6.67
N SER A 754 -20.74 -42.47 -6.01
CA SER A 754 -21.28 -41.32 -5.28
C SER A 754 -20.41 -40.96 -4.07
N MET A 755 -20.01 -41.95 -3.26
CA MET A 755 -19.11 -41.76 -2.13
C MET A 755 -17.73 -41.28 -2.57
N CYS A 756 -17.10 -41.87 -3.59
CA CYS A 756 -15.82 -41.40 -4.13
C CYS A 756 -15.94 -39.99 -4.73
N ASN A 757 -17.04 -39.65 -5.40
CA ASN A 757 -17.25 -38.27 -5.87
C ASN A 757 -17.42 -37.30 -4.68
N GLY A 758 -18.09 -37.70 -3.60
CA GLY A 758 -18.17 -36.94 -2.35
C GLY A 758 -16.82 -36.81 -1.63
N LEU A 759 -16.01 -37.86 -1.62
CA LEU A 759 -14.65 -37.88 -1.05
C LEU A 759 -13.67 -37.07 -1.88
N VAL A 760 -13.76 -37.10 -3.21
CA VAL A 760 -12.96 -36.25 -4.11
C VAL A 760 -13.40 -34.79 -4.00
N LEU A 761 -14.70 -34.50 -4.00
CA LEU A 761 -15.19 -33.12 -3.80
C LEU A 761 -14.81 -32.60 -2.41
N GLY A 762 -14.95 -33.44 -1.37
CA GLY A 762 -14.59 -33.13 0.01
C GLY A 762 -13.08 -32.93 0.20
N THR A 763 -12.23 -33.80 -0.34
CA THR A 763 -10.77 -33.63 -0.29
C THR A 763 -10.29 -32.45 -1.13
N VAL A 764 -10.96 -32.11 -2.23
CA VAL A 764 -10.71 -30.86 -2.96
C VAL A 764 -11.15 -29.65 -2.14
N LEU A 765 -12.29 -29.69 -1.45
CA LEU A 765 -12.76 -28.61 -0.58
C LEU A 765 -11.88 -28.42 0.65
N THR A 766 -11.46 -29.48 1.34
CA THR A 766 -10.52 -29.38 2.47
C THR A 766 -9.14 -29.00 1.99
N SER A 767 -8.64 -29.48 0.85
CA SER A 767 -7.38 -29.02 0.26
C SER A 767 -7.44 -27.54 -0.14
N PHE A 768 -8.58 -27.07 -0.66
CA PHE A 768 -8.77 -25.65 -1.01
C PHE A 768 -8.89 -24.78 0.24
N MET A 769 -9.58 -25.24 1.29
CA MET A 769 -9.68 -24.54 2.57
C MET A 769 -8.37 -24.56 3.37
N LEU A 770 -7.57 -25.63 3.30
CA LEU A 770 -6.22 -25.70 3.86
C LEU A 770 -5.26 -24.80 3.09
N LEU A 771 -5.37 -24.73 1.75
CA LEU A 771 -4.67 -23.72 0.95
C LEU A 771 -5.08 -22.31 1.39
N LEU A 772 -6.38 -22.06 1.58
CA LEU A 772 -6.87 -20.77 2.04
C LEU A 772 -6.35 -20.42 3.44
N TYR A 773 -6.36 -21.36 4.37
CA TYR A 773 -5.77 -21.23 5.70
C TYR A 773 -4.27 -20.90 5.60
N SER A 774 -3.52 -21.56 4.71
CA SER A 774 -2.09 -21.27 4.46
C SER A 774 -1.82 -19.91 3.82
N TYR A 775 -2.85 -19.21 3.33
CA TYR A 775 -2.80 -17.81 2.90
C TYR A 775 -3.42 -16.82 3.91
N ILE A 776 -4.11 -17.30 4.95
CA ILE A 776 -4.75 -16.50 6.00
C ILE A 776 -3.89 -16.44 7.27
N ILE A 777 -3.09 -17.47 7.54
CA ILE A 777 -2.07 -17.50 8.61
C ILE A 777 -0.99 -16.43 8.32
N PRO A 778 -0.80 -15.41 9.19
CA PRO A 778 0.40 -14.58 9.17
C PRO A 778 1.64 -15.42 9.52
N PRO A 779 2.86 -15.02 9.13
CA PRO A 779 4.05 -15.64 9.73
C PRO A 779 3.95 -15.53 11.27
N LEU A 780 4.31 -16.59 12.00
CA LEU A 780 4.20 -16.60 13.46
C LEU A 780 4.82 -15.32 14.05
N GLN A 781 4.01 -14.57 14.79
CA GLN A 781 4.52 -13.59 15.75
C GLN A 781 5.30 -14.36 16.83
N VAL A 782 6.60 -14.52 16.59
CA VAL A 782 7.56 -14.72 17.66
C VAL A 782 7.35 -13.56 18.63
N SER A 783 7.23 -13.87 19.91
CA SER A 783 7.10 -12.86 20.96
C SER A 783 8.32 -11.94 20.89
N MET A 784 8.14 -10.73 20.39
CA MET A 784 9.17 -9.70 20.52
C MET A 784 9.16 -9.28 22.00
N VAL A 785 10.31 -9.31 22.64
CA VAL A 785 10.47 -8.81 24.00
C VAL A 785 10.08 -7.32 24.00
N ASP A 786 9.21 -6.91 24.93
CA ASP A 786 8.70 -5.54 25.01
C ASP A 786 9.81 -4.56 25.42
N ILE A 787 10.48 -4.00 24.41
CA ILE A 787 11.30 -2.80 24.57
C ILE A 787 10.33 -1.61 24.72
N PRO A 788 10.40 -0.82 25.80
CA PRO A 788 9.47 0.29 26.02
C PRO A 788 9.76 1.45 25.05
N ILE A 789 9.03 1.50 23.93
CA ILE A 789 9.13 2.56 22.92
C ILE A 789 8.12 3.68 23.24
N PRO A 790 8.58 4.89 23.65
CA PRO A 790 7.71 5.95 24.17
C PRO A 790 7.08 6.82 23.08
N TYR A 791 6.29 6.23 22.17
CA TYR A 791 5.49 6.96 21.18
C TYR A 791 4.00 6.59 21.27
N SER A 792 3.41 7.00 22.39
CA SER A 792 1.95 7.14 22.55
C SER A 792 1.45 8.33 21.73
N CYS A 793 0.20 8.27 21.24
CA CYS A 793 -0.50 9.41 20.63
C CYS A 793 -0.64 10.64 21.55
N SER A 794 -0.43 10.47 22.86
CA SER A 794 -0.55 11.53 23.87
C SER A 794 0.62 12.53 23.93
N SER A 795 1.58 12.50 23.00
CA SER A 795 2.73 13.42 22.97
C SER A 795 2.50 14.72 22.17
N TYR A 796 1.33 14.89 21.54
CA TYR A 796 0.95 16.17 20.94
C TYR A 796 0.43 17.15 22.02
N PRO A 797 1.05 18.34 22.21
CA PRO A 797 0.44 19.41 22.99
C PRO A 797 -0.82 19.91 22.28
N ALA A 798 -1.86 20.26 23.04
CA ALA A 798 -3.21 20.58 22.52
C ALA A 798 -3.35 21.93 21.78
N GLN A 799 -2.25 22.44 21.19
CA GLN A 799 -2.15 23.78 20.59
C GLN A 799 -1.63 23.71 19.15
N ALA A 800 -2.36 23.00 18.29
CA ALA A 800 -2.11 22.93 16.84
C ALA A 800 -3.42 22.93 16.01
N ARG A 801 -4.45 23.66 16.45
CA ARG A 801 -5.62 23.98 15.62
C ARG A 801 -5.46 25.39 15.06
N MET A 802 -5.34 25.50 13.74
CA MET A 802 -5.27 26.77 13.03
C MET A 802 -6.56 27.59 13.31
N PRO A 803 -6.47 28.87 13.71
CA PRO A 803 -7.64 29.74 13.77
C PRO A 803 -8.12 30.03 12.34
N GLY A 804 -9.31 29.56 12.00
CA GLY A 804 -10.00 30.01 10.79
C GLY A 804 -10.40 31.48 10.94
N VAL A 805 -10.18 32.28 9.89
CA VAL A 805 -10.46 33.72 9.91
C VAL A 805 -11.94 34.00 10.21
N VAL A 806 -12.20 34.68 11.33
CA VAL A 806 -13.49 35.30 11.63
C VAL A 806 -13.24 36.71 12.14
N ASN A 807 -13.46 37.70 11.29
CA ASN A 807 -13.54 39.10 11.72
C ASN A 807 -14.92 39.34 12.36
N SER A 808 -14.98 39.50 13.68
CA SER A 808 -15.87 40.46 14.33
C SER A 808 -15.67 40.49 15.86
N THR A 809 -15.76 41.70 16.41
CA THR A 809 -15.88 41.95 17.85
C THR A 809 -17.27 41.57 18.34
N HIS A 810 -17.39 40.80 19.44
CA HIS A 810 -18.39 41.03 20.51
C HIS A 810 -18.06 40.19 21.76
N SER A 811 -18.47 40.69 22.92
CA SER A 811 -18.21 40.09 24.25
C SER A 811 -19.21 38.97 24.60
N PRO A 812 -18.93 38.09 25.60
CA PRO A 812 -19.54 36.77 25.67
C PRO A 812 -20.86 36.71 26.44
N LEU A 813 -21.83 35.98 25.88
CA LEU A 813 -23.03 35.47 26.57
C LEU A 813 -23.46 34.16 25.88
N GLY A 814 -23.44 33.04 26.62
CA GLY A 814 -23.81 31.70 26.12
C GLY A 814 -22.63 30.88 25.59
N GLN A 815 -22.03 30.04 26.44
CA GLN A 815 -21.06 29.03 26.01
C GLN A 815 -21.76 27.82 25.36
N GLY A 816 -21.76 27.76 24.03
CA GLY A 816 -22.16 26.55 23.30
C GLY A 816 -21.12 25.44 23.46
N CYS A 817 -21.57 24.20 23.72
CA CYS A 817 -20.67 23.05 23.78
C CYS A 817 -20.11 22.71 22.39
N LEU A 818 -18.81 22.38 22.31
CA LEU A 818 -18.16 21.94 21.07
C LEU A 818 -18.36 20.44 20.85
N PRO A 819 -18.75 20.00 19.63
CA PRO A 819 -19.01 18.59 19.36
C PRO A 819 -17.74 17.74 19.48
N LYS A 820 -17.84 16.61 20.16
CA LYS A 820 -16.76 15.62 20.30
C LYS A 820 -16.62 14.81 19.01
N LEU A 821 -15.37 14.64 18.58
CA LEU A 821 -14.98 13.97 17.33
C LEU A 821 -14.29 12.61 17.57
N ASP A 822 -13.58 12.50 18.69
CA ASP A 822 -12.72 11.36 19.01
C ASP A 822 -13.46 10.39 19.93
N ILE A 823 -13.76 9.19 19.40
CA ILE A 823 -14.76 8.25 19.93
C ILE A 823 -14.28 6.80 19.78
N MET A 824 -14.19 6.09 20.90
CA MET A 824 -14.06 4.63 20.94
C MET A 824 -15.42 4.00 21.26
N PHE A 825 -15.97 3.21 20.33
CA PHE A 825 -17.16 2.39 20.56
C PHE A 825 -16.79 0.91 20.62
N MET A 826 -16.84 0.32 21.82
CA MET A 826 -16.66 -1.12 21.97
C MET A 826 -17.95 -1.82 21.51
N LYS A 827 -17.87 -2.47 20.36
CA LYS A 827 -19.02 -3.11 19.71
C LYS A 827 -19.25 -4.53 20.23
N THR A 828 -20.14 -4.66 21.22
CA THR A 828 -20.70 -5.95 21.68
C THR A 828 -21.55 -6.65 20.61
N HIS A 829 -21.69 -7.96 20.76
CA HIS A 829 -22.55 -8.84 19.98
C HIS A 829 -24.05 -8.71 20.35
N LYS A 830 -24.95 -8.84 19.36
CA LYS A 830 -26.42 -8.97 19.53
C LYS A 830 -27.15 -7.84 20.30
N THR A 831 -26.47 -6.73 20.56
CA THR A 831 -26.93 -5.51 21.24
C THR A 831 -27.45 -4.42 20.28
N ALA A 832 -27.92 -4.81 19.09
CA ALA A 832 -28.25 -3.91 17.96
C ALA A 832 -27.13 -2.93 17.53
N SER A 833 -25.88 -3.21 17.91
CA SER A 833 -24.69 -2.37 17.69
C SER A 833 -24.40 -2.01 16.21
N SER A 834 -24.93 -2.76 15.23
CA SER A 834 -24.93 -2.35 13.80
C SER A 834 -25.70 -1.05 13.51
N THR A 835 -26.69 -0.71 14.35
CA THR A 835 -27.44 0.56 14.25
C THR A 835 -26.57 1.73 14.71
N ILE A 836 -25.87 1.57 15.84
CA ILE A 836 -24.91 2.56 16.35
C ILE A 836 -23.75 2.74 15.36
N LEU A 837 -23.27 1.67 14.73
CA LEU A 837 -22.29 1.78 13.63
C LEU A 837 -22.77 2.65 12.47
N ASN A 838 -24.05 2.57 12.07
CA ASN A 838 -24.57 3.42 10.99
C ASN A 838 -24.54 4.91 11.37
N ILE A 839 -24.84 5.24 12.63
CA ILE A 839 -24.70 6.59 13.20
C ILE A 839 -23.23 7.04 13.15
N LEU A 840 -22.31 6.25 13.71
CA LEU A 840 -20.87 6.57 13.76
C LEU A 840 -20.25 6.74 12.37
N PHE A 841 -20.59 5.86 11.41
CA PHE A 841 -20.13 5.96 10.02
C PHE A 841 -20.65 7.22 9.33
N ARG A 842 -21.93 7.58 9.53
CA ARG A 842 -22.51 8.83 9.01
C ARG A 842 -21.83 10.07 9.59
N PHE A 843 -21.61 10.10 10.91
CA PHE A 843 -20.95 11.21 11.59
C PHE A 843 -19.49 11.36 11.14
N GLY A 844 -18.71 10.28 11.12
CA GLY A 844 -17.34 10.32 10.64
C GLY A 844 -17.21 10.74 9.18
N GLU A 845 -18.16 10.39 8.30
CA GLU A 845 -18.20 10.95 6.94
C GLU A 845 -18.67 12.41 6.87
N LYS A 846 -19.57 12.86 7.76
CA LYS A 846 -20.00 14.28 7.85
C LYS A 846 -18.79 15.16 8.21
N HIS A 847 -17.97 14.71 9.16
CA HIS A 847 -16.83 15.45 9.70
C HIS A 847 -15.45 15.04 9.12
N ARG A 848 -15.41 14.12 8.13
CA ARG A 848 -14.20 13.59 7.46
C ARG A 848 -13.16 12.98 8.43
N LEU A 849 -13.64 12.29 9.46
CA LEU A 849 -12.84 11.71 10.53
C LEU A 849 -12.13 10.42 10.09
N LYS A 850 -10.98 10.15 10.70
CA LYS A 850 -10.13 8.99 10.41
C LYS A 850 -10.55 7.79 11.26
N PHE A 851 -11.06 6.75 10.60
CA PHE A 851 -11.43 5.48 11.24
C PHE A 851 -10.25 4.52 11.34
N ALA A 852 -10.15 3.77 12.44
CA ALA A 852 -9.34 2.55 12.49
C ALA A 852 -10.19 1.36 12.01
N PHE A 853 -9.82 0.76 10.87
CA PHE A 853 -10.51 -0.39 10.30
C PHE A 853 -9.62 -1.65 10.31
N PRO A 854 -10.21 -2.86 10.41
CA PRO A 854 -9.49 -4.12 10.25
C PRO A 854 -9.10 -4.38 8.79
N ASN A 855 -7.97 -5.07 8.57
CA ASN A 855 -7.53 -5.47 7.23
C ASN A 855 -8.03 -6.90 6.90
N GLY A 856 -8.65 -7.08 5.72
CA GLY A 856 -9.06 -8.40 5.21
C GLY A 856 -10.45 -8.88 5.65
N ARG A 857 -10.92 -8.44 6.82
CA ARG A 857 -12.15 -8.90 7.50
C ARG A 857 -13.01 -7.73 8.01
N ASN A 858 -14.16 -8.01 8.62
CA ASN A 858 -15.02 -7.01 9.26
C ASN A 858 -14.73 -6.82 10.77
N ASP A 859 -13.89 -7.67 11.34
CA ASP A 859 -13.52 -7.81 12.75
C ASP A 859 -12.00 -7.78 12.93
N PHE A 860 -11.54 -7.34 14.10
CA PHE A 860 -10.13 -7.35 14.49
C PHE A 860 -9.74 -8.72 15.04
N TYR A 861 -9.66 -9.73 14.16
CA TYR A 861 -9.18 -11.09 14.46
C TYR A 861 -9.84 -11.82 15.67
N TYR A 862 -11.06 -11.42 16.04
CA TYR A 862 -11.86 -12.08 17.07
C TYR A 862 -11.96 -13.61 16.84
N PRO A 863 -11.82 -14.46 17.88
CA PRO A 863 -11.85 -14.16 19.32
C PRO A 863 -10.50 -13.82 19.98
N SER A 864 -9.44 -13.60 19.21
CA SER A 864 -8.17 -13.11 19.75
C SER A 864 -8.31 -11.69 20.33
N TYR A 865 -7.47 -11.35 21.32
CA TYR A 865 -7.36 -10.00 21.84
C TYR A 865 -6.99 -8.99 20.76
N PHE A 866 -7.48 -7.75 20.93
CA PHE A 866 -7.11 -6.63 20.08
C PHE A 866 -5.63 -6.26 20.22
N GLU A 867 -4.93 -6.18 19.08
CA GLU A 867 -3.59 -5.58 18.96
C GLU A 867 -3.66 -4.41 17.98
N ARG A 868 -2.90 -3.33 18.23
CA ARG A 868 -2.77 -2.22 17.25
C ARG A 868 -2.17 -2.63 15.90
N SER A 869 -1.49 -3.78 15.85
CA SER A 869 -0.98 -4.44 14.63
C SER A 869 -2.09 -4.83 13.63
N GLN A 870 -3.32 -5.01 14.10
CA GLN A 870 -4.47 -5.50 13.32
C GLN A 870 -5.18 -4.39 12.53
N VAL A 871 -4.83 -3.12 12.79
CA VAL A 871 -5.41 -1.94 12.13
C VAL A 871 -4.80 -1.74 10.74
N GLN A 872 -5.65 -1.56 9.74
CA GLN A 872 -5.25 -1.29 8.36
C GLN A 872 -4.40 0.00 8.30
N ASP A 873 -3.26 -0.08 7.62
CA ASP A 873 -2.34 1.03 7.36
C ASP A 873 -1.79 1.74 8.63
N TYR A 874 -1.78 1.05 9.78
CA TYR A 874 -1.14 1.54 11.01
C TYR A 874 0.38 1.64 10.90
N GLN A 875 0.93 2.74 11.44
CA GLN A 875 2.35 2.95 11.68
C GLN A 875 2.53 3.52 13.11
N PRO A 876 3.65 3.25 13.81
CA PRO A 876 3.90 3.80 15.14
C PRO A 876 3.74 5.34 15.18
N GLY A 877 2.98 5.85 16.15
CA GLY A 877 2.66 7.27 16.27
C GLY A 877 1.45 7.76 15.44
N MET A 878 0.80 6.91 14.65
CA MET A 878 -0.44 7.27 13.95
C MET A 878 -1.67 7.17 14.86
N CYS A 879 -2.36 8.30 15.02
CA CYS A 879 -3.62 8.39 15.78
C CYS A 879 -4.85 8.26 14.88
N PHE A 880 -5.97 7.87 15.46
CA PHE A 880 -7.27 7.71 14.80
C PHE A 880 -8.35 8.43 15.62
N ASN A 881 -9.43 8.88 14.96
CA ASN A 881 -10.53 9.56 15.65
C ASN A 881 -11.60 8.57 16.09
N ILE A 882 -11.99 7.63 15.22
CA ILE A 882 -13.08 6.68 15.50
C ILE A 882 -12.58 5.24 15.41
N ILE A 883 -12.83 4.46 16.47
CA ILE A 883 -12.65 3.01 16.49
C ILE A 883 -13.99 2.39 16.89
N CYS A 884 -14.53 1.49 16.07
CA CYS A 884 -15.87 0.94 16.28
C CYS A 884 -16.11 -0.48 15.72
N ASN A 885 -15.18 -1.04 14.96
CA ASN A 885 -15.28 -2.43 14.48
C ASN A 885 -15.14 -3.44 15.62
N HIS A 886 -15.71 -4.62 15.41
CA HIS A 886 -15.76 -5.66 16.43
C HIS A 886 -14.37 -6.22 16.79
N MET A 887 -14.12 -6.42 18.08
CA MET A 887 -12.87 -6.88 18.68
C MET A 887 -13.16 -7.57 20.02
N ARG A 888 -12.19 -8.34 20.54
CA ARG A 888 -12.10 -8.62 21.98
C ARG A 888 -11.30 -7.49 22.62
N PHE A 889 -11.94 -6.71 23.49
CA PHE A 889 -11.40 -5.45 23.99
C PHE A 889 -10.09 -5.63 24.77
N GLN A 890 -9.16 -4.69 24.60
CA GLN A 890 -7.90 -4.59 25.35
C GLN A 890 -7.54 -3.11 25.49
N TYR A 891 -7.91 -2.52 26.62
CA TYR A 891 -7.82 -1.06 26.86
C TYR A 891 -6.40 -0.51 26.62
N GLN A 892 -5.36 -1.24 27.03
CA GLN A 892 -3.98 -0.78 26.90
C GLN A 892 -3.48 -0.70 25.45
N GLU A 893 -4.03 -1.49 24.52
CA GLU A 893 -3.70 -1.38 23.09
C GLU A 893 -4.61 -0.38 22.36
N VAL A 894 -5.90 -0.33 22.73
CA VAL A 894 -6.86 0.66 22.19
C VAL A 894 -6.43 2.09 22.51
N ARG A 895 -6.03 2.38 23.77
CA ARG A 895 -5.60 3.71 24.20
C ARG A 895 -4.34 4.22 23.47
N LYS A 896 -3.48 3.35 22.95
CA LYS A 896 -2.27 3.73 22.19
C LYS A 896 -2.57 4.29 20.80
N LEU A 897 -3.78 4.07 20.25
CA LEU A 897 -4.22 4.51 18.92
C LEU A 897 -4.99 5.84 18.92
N LEU A 898 -5.31 6.37 20.10
CA LEU A 898 -6.35 7.38 20.31
C LEU A 898 -5.79 8.64 21.01
N PRO A 899 -6.36 9.83 20.74
CA PRO A 899 -6.14 11.02 21.57
C PRO A 899 -6.55 10.80 23.03
N ALA A 900 -5.90 11.52 23.95
CA ALA A 900 -6.12 11.35 25.39
C ALA A 900 -7.50 11.80 25.88
N ASP A 901 -8.23 12.61 25.11
CA ASP A 901 -9.57 13.14 25.41
C ASP A 901 -10.71 12.38 24.67
N THR A 902 -10.40 11.20 24.13
CA THR A 902 -11.35 10.30 23.44
C THR A 902 -12.44 9.80 24.38
N ILE A 903 -13.71 9.87 23.93
CA ILE A 903 -14.85 9.35 24.69
C ILE A 903 -15.03 7.85 24.43
N PHE A 904 -15.07 7.06 25.50
CA PHE A 904 -15.27 5.60 25.44
C PHE A 904 -16.75 5.24 25.68
N LEU A 905 -17.32 4.47 24.75
CA LEU A 905 -18.72 4.09 24.68
C LEU A 905 -18.87 2.57 24.49
N THR A 906 -19.94 1.99 25.03
CA THR A 906 -20.36 0.62 24.69
C THR A 906 -21.88 0.49 24.86
N VAL A 907 -22.45 -0.65 24.47
CA VAL A 907 -23.87 -0.99 24.65
C VAL A 907 -24.00 -2.40 25.21
N LEU A 908 -24.88 -2.58 26.19
CA LEU A 908 -25.26 -3.87 26.76
C LEU A 908 -26.72 -4.19 26.42
N ARG A 909 -27.15 -5.39 26.80
CA ARG A 909 -28.50 -5.92 26.63
C ARG A 909 -28.80 -6.89 27.79
N ASP A 910 -30.06 -7.13 28.09
CA ASP A 910 -30.46 -8.21 28.99
C ASP A 910 -29.80 -9.55 28.58
N PRO A 911 -29.12 -10.27 29.50
CA PRO A 911 -28.35 -11.47 29.17
C PRO A 911 -29.16 -12.65 28.66
N ALA A 912 -30.41 -12.82 29.07
CA ALA A 912 -31.25 -13.94 28.61
C ALA A 912 -31.74 -13.70 27.17
N TYR A 913 -32.22 -12.48 26.89
CA TYR A 913 -32.59 -12.08 25.52
C TYR A 913 -31.38 -11.94 24.60
N LEU A 914 -30.20 -11.60 25.13
CA LEU A 914 -28.93 -11.68 24.44
C LEU A 914 -28.59 -13.13 24.08
N PHE A 915 -28.66 -14.04 25.04
CA PHE A 915 -28.30 -15.45 24.86
C PHE A 915 -29.19 -16.13 23.81
N GLU A 916 -30.52 -15.97 23.87
CA GLU A 916 -31.45 -16.44 22.83
C GLU A 916 -31.04 -15.92 21.43
N SER A 917 -30.72 -14.62 21.34
CA SER A 917 -30.32 -13.98 20.10
C SER A 917 -28.90 -14.34 19.64
N SER A 918 -28.05 -14.84 20.54
CA SER A 918 -26.72 -15.38 20.25
C SER A 918 -26.87 -16.81 19.72
N PHE A 919 -27.52 -17.68 20.49
CA PHE A 919 -27.78 -19.08 20.22
C PHE A 919 -28.48 -19.29 18.86
N HIS A 920 -29.54 -18.53 18.57
CA HIS A 920 -30.26 -18.60 17.29
C HIS A 920 -29.33 -18.32 16.08
N TYR A 921 -28.40 -17.37 16.20
CA TYR A 921 -27.55 -16.93 15.09
C TYR A 921 -26.27 -17.77 14.98
N PHE A 922 -25.65 -18.11 16.11
CA PHE A 922 -24.32 -18.73 16.18
C PHE A 922 -24.34 -20.23 16.45
N GLY A 923 -25.40 -20.82 17.02
CA GLY A 923 -25.43 -22.25 17.37
C GLY A 923 -24.99 -23.15 16.20
N ARG A 924 -25.49 -22.88 14.99
CA ARG A 924 -25.12 -23.64 13.77
C ARG A 924 -23.62 -23.60 13.40
N ILE A 925 -22.80 -22.69 13.93
CA ILE A 925 -21.33 -22.69 13.74
C ILE A 925 -20.55 -23.30 14.93
N ILE A 926 -21.25 -23.93 15.88
CA ILE A 926 -20.68 -24.54 17.09
C ILE A 926 -21.03 -26.04 17.09
N PRO A 927 -20.06 -26.93 16.79
CA PRO A 927 -20.34 -28.35 16.52
C PRO A 927 -21.08 -29.12 17.63
N LEU A 928 -20.87 -28.76 18.90
CA LEU A 928 -21.55 -29.41 20.03
C LEU A 928 -23.08 -29.26 19.98
N THR A 929 -23.58 -28.11 19.51
CA THR A 929 -25.03 -27.87 19.39
C THR A 929 -25.69 -28.67 18.26
N TRP A 930 -24.91 -29.24 17.34
CA TRP A 930 -25.45 -30.08 16.26
C TRP A 930 -26.06 -31.39 16.79
N LYS A 931 -25.70 -31.80 18.01
CA LYS A 931 -26.26 -32.98 18.69
C LYS A 931 -27.71 -32.80 19.15
N LEU A 932 -28.18 -31.57 19.35
CA LEU A 932 -29.50 -31.25 19.90
C LEU A 932 -30.65 -31.84 19.06
N GLN A 933 -31.54 -32.63 19.67
CA GLN A 933 -32.71 -33.28 19.06
C GLN A 933 -34.05 -32.70 19.57
N GLY A 934 -34.61 -31.76 18.82
CA GLY A 934 -35.92 -31.18 19.10
C GLY A 934 -36.29 -30.03 18.17
N GLU A 935 -37.54 -29.57 18.26
CA GLU A 935 -38.00 -28.34 17.60
C GLU A 935 -37.46 -27.10 18.33
N ASP A 936 -37.61 -27.03 19.65
CA ASP A 936 -36.96 -26.00 20.48
C ASP A 936 -35.61 -26.48 21.04
N LYS A 937 -34.56 -26.24 20.25
CA LYS A 937 -33.16 -26.49 20.61
C LYS A 937 -32.63 -25.60 21.73
N LEU A 938 -33.26 -24.45 21.99
CA LEU A 938 -32.83 -23.52 23.05
C LEU A 938 -33.33 -24.04 24.41
N ALA A 939 -34.60 -24.45 24.48
CA ALA A 939 -35.14 -25.13 25.66
C ALA A 939 -34.44 -26.47 25.93
N GLU A 940 -34.03 -27.20 24.88
CA GLU A 940 -33.21 -28.40 25.03
C GLU A 940 -31.84 -28.10 25.67
N PHE A 941 -31.08 -27.14 25.11
CA PHE A 941 -29.79 -26.72 25.65
C PHE A 941 -29.90 -26.23 27.10
N LEU A 942 -30.94 -25.46 27.44
CA LEU A 942 -31.15 -24.90 28.78
C LEU A 942 -31.59 -25.94 29.84
N ARG A 943 -31.85 -27.21 29.48
CA ARG A 943 -32.08 -28.29 30.45
C ARG A 943 -30.78 -28.87 31.00
N ASP A 944 -29.75 -28.99 30.17
CA ASP A 944 -28.39 -29.41 30.58
C ASP A 944 -27.33 -28.70 29.73
N PRO A 945 -26.98 -27.43 30.07
CA PRO A 945 -26.02 -26.66 29.29
C PRO A 945 -24.63 -27.31 29.22
N TRP A 946 -24.20 -27.98 30.30
CA TRP A 946 -22.86 -28.55 30.43
C TRP A 946 -22.66 -29.75 29.49
N HIS A 947 -23.72 -30.49 29.12
CA HIS A 947 -23.61 -31.55 28.10
C HIS A 947 -23.27 -31.00 26.70
N TYR A 948 -23.64 -29.76 26.41
CA TYR A 948 -23.47 -29.13 25.09
C TYR A 948 -22.46 -27.97 25.07
N TYR A 949 -21.75 -27.74 26.18
CA TYR A 949 -20.76 -26.67 26.35
C TYR A 949 -19.39 -27.21 26.80
N ASP A 950 -18.35 -26.84 26.06
CA ASP A 950 -16.95 -27.05 26.42
C ASP A 950 -16.24 -25.69 26.31
N PRO A 951 -15.63 -25.15 27.38
CA PRO A 951 -14.85 -23.91 27.33
C PRO A 951 -13.77 -23.85 26.24
N ASN A 952 -13.19 -25.00 25.88
CA ASN A 952 -12.16 -25.13 24.85
C ASN A 952 -12.74 -25.42 23.45
N GLY A 953 -14.07 -25.57 23.35
CA GLY A 953 -14.77 -25.92 22.13
C GLY A 953 -14.68 -24.84 21.05
N PHE A 954 -14.61 -25.26 19.78
CA PHE A 954 -14.60 -24.34 18.65
C PHE A 954 -15.85 -23.44 18.65
N ASN A 955 -15.63 -22.12 18.73
CA ASN A 955 -16.67 -21.08 18.86
C ASN A 955 -17.54 -21.15 20.14
N ALA A 956 -17.11 -21.86 21.20
CA ALA A 956 -17.90 -22.00 22.44
C ALA A 956 -18.22 -20.65 23.13
N HIS A 957 -17.33 -19.66 23.05
CA HIS A 957 -17.48 -18.33 23.67
C HIS A 957 -18.79 -17.58 23.32
N TYR A 958 -19.50 -17.93 22.24
CA TYR A 958 -20.82 -17.36 21.95
C TYR A 958 -21.96 -17.88 22.84
N LEU A 959 -21.73 -18.94 23.62
CA LEU A 959 -22.75 -19.64 24.41
C LEU A 959 -22.81 -19.25 25.88
N GLN A 960 -21.84 -18.52 26.44
CA GLN A 960 -21.84 -18.17 27.87
C GLN A 960 -21.12 -16.85 28.13
N ASN A 961 -21.73 -15.95 28.92
CA ASN A 961 -21.19 -14.65 29.35
C ASN A 961 -20.50 -13.85 28.22
N LEU A 962 -21.21 -13.64 27.12
CA LEU A 962 -20.68 -13.08 25.88
C LEU A 962 -20.36 -11.57 25.99
N LEU A 963 -21.08 -10.80 26.81
CA LEU A 963 -20.74 -9.37 27.02
C LEU A 963 -19.40 -9.25 27.76
N PHE A 964 -19.20 -10.08 28.78
CA PHE A 964 -17.95 -10.14 29.53
C PHE A 964 -16.77 -10.58 28.65
N PHE A 965 -16.99 -11.52 27.72
CA PHE A 965 -16.01 -11.94 26.72
C PHE A 965 -15.65 -10.82 25.72
N ASP A 966 -16.66 -10.17 25.12
CA ASP A 966 -16.47 -9.05 24.18
C ASP A 966 -15.66 -7.91 24.84
N LEU A 967 -15.93 -7.64 26.12
CA LEU A 967 -15.22 -6.65 26.95
C LEU A 967 -13.80 -7.07 27.39
N GLY A 968 -13.33 -8.25 26.98
CA GLY A 968 -11.94 -8.68 27.12
C GLY A 968 -11.72 -9.82 28.12
N TYR A 969 -12.57 -9.96 29.12
CA TYR A 969 -12.37 -10.87 30.26
C TYR A 969 -12.63 -12.34 29.90
N ASP A 970 -12.39 -13.27 30.83
CA ASP A 970 -12.72 -14.69 30.65
C ASP A 970 -14.19 -14.95 31.05
N ASN A 971 -14.92 -15.61 30.15
CA ASN A 971 -16.35 -15.88 30.28
C ASN A 971 -16.66 -17.12 31.15
N ASN A 972 -15.64 -17.91 31.48
CA ASN A 972 -15.73 -19.16 32.24
C ASN A 972 -15.38 -19.00 33.74
N MET A 973 -15.07 -17.78 34.20
CA MET A 973 -14.75 -17.53 35.60
C MET A 973 -15.88 -17.93 36.56
N ASN A 974 -15.55 -18.24 37.81
CA ASN A 974 -16.54 -18.37 38.86
C ASN A 974 -17.23 -17.01 39.12
N ALA A 975 -18.53 -16.92 38.86
CA ALA A 975 -19.33 -15.69 39.01
C ALA A 975 -19.36 -15.12 40.45
N ASN A 976 -19.04 -15.95 41.46
CA ASN A 976 -18.93 -15.56 42.86
C ASN A 976 -17.50 -15.11 43.25
N SER A 977 -16.55 -15.07 42.31
CA SER A 977 -15.22 -14.52 42.54
C SER A 977 -15.26 -12.99 42.71
N PRO A 978 -14.57 -12.40 43.70
CA PRO A 978 -14.50 -10.94 43.86
C PRO A 978 -13.82 -10.24 42.68
N LEU A 979 -13.05 -10.97 41.86
CA LEU A 979 -12.46 -10.45 40.62
C LEU A 979 -13.53 -9.97 39.63
N VAL A 980 -14.70 -10.64 39.58
CA VAL A 980 -15.80 -10.23 38.69
C VAL A 980 -16.29 -8.83 39.03
N ASP A 981 -16.47 -8.54 40.33
CA ASP A 981 -16.96 -7.25 40.78
C ASP A 981 -15.87 -6.16 40.67
N GLN A 982 -14.58 -6.52 40.76
CA GLN A 982 -13.45 -5.64 40.41
C GLN A 982 -13.43 -5.27 38.92
N TYR A 983 -13.58 -6.24 38.02
CA TYR A 983 -13.63 -5.99 36.57
C TYR A 983 -14.85 -5.15 36.16
N ILE A 984 -16.00 -5.33 36.82
CA ILE A 984 -17.18 -4.45 36.62
C ILE A 984 -16.86 -2.99 36.99
N GLN A 985 -16.09 -2.75 38.06
CA GLN A 985 -15.64 -1.41 38.43
C GLN A 985 -14.58 -0.86 37.45
N GLU A 986 -13.68 -1.70 36.92
CA GLU A 986 -12.72 -1.32 35.88
C GLU A 986 -13.44 -0.88 34.58
N ILE A 987 -14.45 -1.63 34.14
CA ILE A 987 -15.31 -1.25 33.01
C ILE A 987 -16.00 0.10 33.29
N ASN A 988 -16.48 0.32 34.51
CA ASN A 988 -17.12 1.58 34.91
C ASN A 988 -16.14 2.79 34.97
N GLN A 989 -14.84 2.55 35.16
CA GLN A 989 -13.80 3.59 35.06
C GLN A 989 -13.39 3.87 33.61
N HIS A 990 -13.40 2.86 32.73
CA HIS A 990 -13.00 3.01 31.34
C HIS A 990 -14.11 3.58 30.42
N PHE A 991 -15.38 3.24 30.66
CA PHE A 991 -16.50 3.63 29.79
C PHE A 991 -17.27 4.85 30.31
N HIS A 992 -17.31 5.93 29.53
CA HIS A 992 -17.97 7.18 29.88
C HIS A 992 -19.52 7.04 29.83
N LEU A 993 -20.01 6.25 28.89
CA LEU A 993 -21.42 5.86 28.77
C LEU A 993 -21.52 4.38 28.36
N VAL A 994 -22.26 3.63 29.16
CA VAL A 994 -22.74 2.29 28.84
C VAL A 994 -24.22 2.42 28.51
N MET A 995 -24.56 2.21 27.24
CA MET A 995 -25.93 2.26 26.71
C MET A 995 -26.63 0.91 26.96
N LEU A 996 -27.96 0.90 26.97
CA LEU A 996 -28.78 -0.31 27.13
C LEU A 996 -29.76 -0.45 25.96
N LEU A 997 -29.86 -1.64 25.36
CA LEU A 997 -30.74 -1.86 24.21
C LEU A 997 -32.23 -1.76 24.58
N GLU A 998 -32.55 -2.08 25.82
CA GLU A 998 -33.90 -2.01 26.39
C GLU A 998 -34.39 -0.56 26.51
N TYR A 999 -33.46 0.40 26.65
CA TYR A 999 -33.68 1.85 26.74
C TYR A 999 -32.87 2.57 25.66
N PHE A 1000 -33.03 2.12 24.41
CA PHE A 1000 -32.17 2.52 23.29
C PHE A 1000 -32.36 3.99 22.88
N ASP A 1001 -33.59 4.51 22.95
CA ASP A 1001 -33.89 5.88 22.54
C ASP A 1001 -33.40 6.87 23.63
N GLU A 1002 -33.56 6.55 24.92
CA GLU A 1002 -32.96 7.25 26.05
C GLU A 1002 -31.42 7.21 25.99
N SER A 1003 -30.86 6.05 25.64
CA SER A 1003 -29.41 5.86 25.46
C SER A 1003 -28.84 6.78 24.37
N LEU A 1004 -29.57 6.98 23.26
CA LEU A 1004 -29.17 7.91 22.20
C LEU A 1004 -29.32 9.38 22.59
N VAL A 1005 -30.27 9.73 23.46
CA VAL A 1005 -30.38 11.08 24.03
C VAL A 1005 -29.22 11.39 24.99
N LEU A 1006 -28.83 10.44 25.86
CA LEU A 1006 -27.62 10.57 26.68
C LEU A 1006 -26.34 10.64 25.82
N LEU A 1007 -26.27 9.89 24.72
CA LEU A 1007 -25.16 9.94 23.77
C LEU A 1007 -25.05 11.29 23.06
N LYS A 1008 -26.19 11.84 22.60
CA LYS A 1008 -26.31 13.17 21.99
C LYS A 1008 -25.76 14.26 22.91
N ASP A 1009 -26.15 14.23 24.20
CA ASP A 1009 -25.73 15.21 25.20
C ASP A 1009 -24.23 15.08 25.53
N LEU A 1010 -23.75 13.86 25.81
CA LEU A 1010 -22.35 13.58 26.15
C LEU A 1010 -21.36 13.97 25.04
N LEU A 1011 -21.75 13.82 23.78
CA LEU A 1011 -20.91 14.18 22.64
C LEU A 1011 -21.18 15.60 22.11
N CYS A 1012 -22.17 16.31 22.67
CA CYS A 1012 -22.66 17.60 22.18
C CYS A 1012 -23.01 17.59 20.68
N TRP A 1013 -23.84 16.61 20.28
CA TRP A 1013 -24.25 16.37 18.89
C TRP A 1013 -25.63 16.94 18.54
N GLU A 1014 -25.84 17.17 17.24
CA GLU A 1014 -27.15 17.56 16.70
C GLU A 1014 -28.11 16.35 16.66
N LEU A 1015 -29.41 16.60 16.80
CA LEU A 1015 -30.42 15.53 16.72
C LEU A 1015 -30.38 14.81 15.36
N GLU A 1016 -30.07 15.51 14.26
CA GLU A 1016 -29.95 14.93 12.91
C GLU A 1016 -28.88 13.84 12.81
N ASP A 1017 -27.85 13.87 13.66
CA ASP A 1017 -26.76 12.89 13.64
C ASP A 1017 -27.16 11.56 14.29
N VAL A 1018 -27.93 11.60 15.39
CA VAL A 1018 -28.41 10.41 16.12
C VAL A 1018 -29.67 9.75 15.54
N LEU A 1019 -30.34 10.36 14.55
CA LEU A 1019 -31.48 9.74 13.84
C LEU A 1019 -31.08 8.36 13.28
N TYR A 1020 -31.98 7.37 13.34
CA TYR A 1020 -31.64 5.98 13.02
C TYR A 1020 -32.82 5.16 12.48
N PHE A 1021 -32.50 4.03 11.83
CA PHE A 1021 -33.45 2.97 11.50
C PHE A 1021 -32.98 1.65 12.15
N LYS A 1022 -33.90 0.77 12.56
CA LYS A 1022 -33.58 -0.48 13.27
C LYS A 1022 -33.01 -1.53 12.30
N LEU A 1023 -31.70 -1.48 12.07
CA LEU A 1023 -30.99 -2.37 11.15
C LEU A 1023 -30.79 -3.78 11.73
N ASN A 1024 -30.73 -4.79 10.85
CA ASN A 1024 -30.53 -6.21 11.18
C ASN A 1024 -31.57 -6.79 12.17
N ALA A 1025 -32.79 -6.25 12.20
CA ALA A 1025 -33.89 -6.82 12.98
C ALA A 1025 -34.22 -8.26 12.51
N ARG A 1026 -34.52 -9.16 13.46
CA ARG A 1026 -35.06 -10.49 13.15
C ARG A 1026 -36.55 -10.42 12.86
N LYS A 1027 -37.06 -11.44 12.15
CA LYS A 1027 -38.50 -11.67 11.98
C LYS A 1027 -39.11 -12.17 13.29
N ASP A 1028 -40.23 -11.58 13.71
CA ASP A 1028 -40.85 -11.89 15.02
C ASP A 1028 -41.20 -13.38 15.17
N SER A 1029 -41.58 -14.05 14.08
CA SER A 1029 -41.82 -15.50 14.03
C SER A 1029 -40.56 -16.38 14.17
N THR A 1030 -39.41 -15.79 14.47
CA THR A 1030 -38.11 -16.48 14.68
C THR A 1030 -37.43 -16.07 15.99
N VAL A 1031 -38.12 -15.33 16.85
CA VAL A 1031 -37.68 -14.97 18.20
C VAL A 1031 -38.36 -15.92 19.19
N SER A 1032 -37.58 -16.67 19.96
CA SER A 1032 -38.16 -17.56 20.98
C SER A 1032 -38.75 -16.75 22.13
N LYS A 1033 -40.00 -17.03 22.50
CA LYS A 1033 -40.64 -16.40 23.66
C LYS A 1033 -40.08 -17.00 24.96
N LEU A 1034 -39.05 -16.37 25.51
CA LEU A 1034 -38.52 -16.67 26.84
C LEU A 1034 -39.57 -16.33 27.92
N THR A 1035 -40.43 -17.28 28.28
CA THR A 1035 -41.43 -17.13 29.34
C THR A 1035 -40.98 -17.84 30.61
N GLY A 1036 -40.93 -17.11 31.73
CA GLY A 1036 -40.71 -17.65 33.08
C GLY A 1036 -39.44 -18.49 33.20
N GLU A 1037 -39.60 -19.77 33.50
CA GLU A 1037 -38.53 -20.75 33.77
C GLU A 1037 -37.37 -20.73 32.74
N LEU A 1038 -37.66 -20.54 31.44
CA LEU A 1038 -36.62 -20.48 30.40
C LEU A 1038 -35.79 -19.18 30.47
N TYR A 1039 -36.41 -18.06 30.85
CA TYR A 1039 -35.70 -16.80 31.09
C TYR A 1039 -34.80 -16.91 32.32
N GLU A 1040 -35.29 -17.53 33.40
CA GLU A 1040 -34.51 -17.75 34.62
C GLU A 1040 -33.31 -18.67 34.38
N LYS A 1041 -33.49 -19.79 33.65
CA LYS A 1041 -32.39 -20.69 33.25
C LYS A 1041 -31.35 -20.00 32.36
N ALA A 1042 -31.79 -19.20 31.38
CA ALA A 1042 -30.88 -18.42 30.54
C ALA A 1042 -30.12 -17.33 31.32
N THR A 1043 -30.76 -16.72 32.33
CA THR A 1043 -30.16 -15.75 33.25
C THR A 1043 -29.11 -16.41 34.16
N TYR A 1044 -29.45 -17.55 34.76
CA TYR A 1044 -28.55 -18.32 35.62
C TYR A 1044 -27.32 -18.85 34.87
N TRP A 1045 -27.50 -19.30 33.63
CA TRP A 1045 -26.38 -19.73 32.77
C TRP A 1045 -25.40 -18.58 32.44
N ASN A 1046 -25.90 -17.34 32.36
CA ASN A 1046 -25.13 -16.12 32.06
C ASN A 1046 -25.01 -15.21 33.30
N LEU A 1047 -24.62 -15.79 34.44
CA LEU A 1047 -24.63 -15.09 35.73
C LEU A 1047 -23.65 -13.91 35.83
N ILE A 1048 -22.54 -13.92 35.08
CA ILE A 1048 -21.58 -12.80 35.05
C ILE A 1048 -22.15 -11.63 34.25
N ASP A 1049 -22.67 -11.89 33.05
CA ASP A 1049 -23.37 -10.87 32.25
C ASP A 1049 -24.58 -10.32 33.02
N THR A 1050 -25.21 -11.14 33.88
CA THR A 1050 -26.31 -10.71 34.78
C THR A 1050 -25.84 -9.75 35.88
N LYS A 1051 -24.69 -9.99 36.53
CA LYS A 1051 -24.08 -9.02 37.45
C LYS A 1051 -23.75 -7.72 36.72
N LEU A 1052 -23.08 -7.82 35.57
CA LEU A 1052 -22.67 -6.70 34.72
C LEU A 1052 -23.88 -5.83 34.30
N TYR A 1053 -24.92 -6.44 33.74
CA TYR A 1053 -26.12 -5.73 33.28
C TYR A 1053 -26.88 -5.08 34.45
N ARG A 1054 -27.02 -5.76 35.60
CA ARG A 1054 -27.65 -5.17 36.80
C ARG A 1054 -26.90 -3.94 37.31
N TYR A 1055 -25.57 -4.01 37.38
CA TYR A 1055 -24.74 -2.85 37.77
C TYR A 1055 -24.95 -1.69 36.80
N PHE A 1056 -24.82 -1.92 35.49
CA PHE A 1056 -24.92 -0.84 34.51
C PHE A 1056 -26.34 -0.28 34.36
N ASN A 1057 -27.39 -1.10 34.52
CA ASN A 1057 -28.78 -0.63 34.65
C ASN A 1057 -28.92 0.36 35.84
N ALA A 1058 -28.36 0.04 37.00
CA ALA A 1058 -28.35 0.94 38.15
C ALA A 1058 -27.50 2.21 37.93
N THR A 1059 -26.45 2.19 37.09
CA THR A 1059 -25.71 3.43 36.71
C THR A 1059 -26.42 4.25 35.64
N PHE A 1060 -27.15 3.59 34.73
CA PHE A 1060 -27.85 4.21 33.62
C PHE A 1060 -28.98 5.10 34.12
N TRP A 1061 -29.83 4.59 35.03
CA TRP A 1061 -30.90 5.40 35.61
C TRP A 1061 -30.41 6.61 36.39
N ARG A 1062 -29.25 6.51 37.08
CA ARG A 1062 -28.61 7.67 37.72
C ARG A 1062 -28.13 8.72 36.69
N LYS A 1063 -27.74 8.32 35.48
CA LYS A 1063 -27.44 9.25 34.37
C LYS A 1063 -28.71 9.87 33.77
N VAL A 1064 -29.80 9.11 33.65
CA VAL A 1064 -31.12 9.62 33.20
C VAL A 1064 -31.69 10.63 34.21
N GLU A 1065 -31.60 10.32 35.50
CA GLU A 1065 -32.02 11.20 36.60
C GLU A 1065 -31.22 12.52 36.60
N ALA A 1066 -29.89 12.44 36.49
CA ALA A 1066 -29.01 13.61 36.39
C ALA A 1066 -29.24 14.46 35.11
N TYR A 1067 -29.73 13.85 34.02
CA TYR A 1067 -30.15 14.56 32.81
C TYR A 1067 -31.53 15.24 32.95
N GLY A 1068 -32.37 14.72 33.86
CA GLY A 1068 -33.70 15.22 34.17
C GLY A 1068 -34.81 14.49 33.41
N TRP A 1069 -35.73 13.85 34.14
CA TRP A 1069 -36.82 13.02 33.60
C TRP A 1069 -37.70 13.75 32.57
N GLU A 1070 -38.13 14.99 32.85
CA GLU A 1070 -38.94 15.79 31.91
C GLU A 1070 -38.16 16.25 30.67
N ARG A 1071 -36.83 16.39 30.77
CA ARG A 1071 -35.98 16.67 29.62
C ARG A 1071 -35.86 15.41 28.75
N MET A 1072 -35.59 14.25 29.37
CA MET A 1072 -35.48 12.96 28.69
C MET A 1072 -36.76 12.63 27.90
N ALA A 1073 -37.94 12.75 28.54
CA ALA A 1073 -39.22 12.47 27.88
C ALA A 1073 -39.48 13.36 26.65
N ARG A 1074 -39.05 14.63 26.68
CA ARG A 1074 -39.19 15.57 25.54
C ARG A 1074 -38.21 15.24 24.41
N ASP A 1075 -36.93 15.07 24.73
CA ASP A 1075 -35.89 14.74 23.73
C ASP A 1075 -36.15 13.37 23.06
N VAL A 1076 -36.65 12.37 23.81
CA VAL A 1076 -37.05 11.06 23.26
C VAL A 1076 -38.30 11.17 22.37
N ALA A 1077 -39.32 11.92 22.79
CA ALA A 1077 -40.51 12.15 21.95
C ALA A 1077 -40.15 12.89 20.63
N GLU A 1078 -39.20 13.82 20.67
CA GLU A 1078 -38.70 14.50 19.49
C GLU A 1078 -37.83 13.59 18.59
N LEU A 1079 -36.97 12.75 19.17
CA LEU A 1079 -36.22 11.72 18.46
C LEU A 1079 -37.15 10.74 17.72
N HIS A 1080 -38.23 10.28 18.36
CA HIS A 1080 -39.26 9.47 17.70
C HIS A 1080 -39.94 10.22 16.53
N ARG A 1081 -40.33 11.48 16.74
CA ARG A 1081 -40.99 12.32 15.72
C ARG A 1081 -40.15 12.47 14.46
N GLU A 1082 -38.87 12.79 14.60
CA GLU A 1082 -37.95 12.95 13.48
C GLU A 1082 -37.54 11.62 12.83
N ASN A 1083 -37.45 10.53 13.61
CA ASN A 1083 -37.25 9.18 13.07
C ASN A 1083 -38.44 8.72 12.21
N GLU A 1084 -39.70 8.88 12.64
CA GLU A 1084 -40.88 8.53 11.83
C GLU A 1084 -40.99 9.36 10.55
N LYS A 1085 -40.77 10.68 10.66
CA LYS A 1085 -40.66 11.60 9.54
C LYS A 1085 -39.63 11.09 8.52
N MET A 1086 -38.43 10.69 8.97
CA MET A 1086 -37.40 10.12 8.10
C MET A 1086 -37.77 8.73 7.53
N LYS A 1087 -38.43 7.84 8.28
CA LYS A 1087 -38.95 6.57 7.74
C LYS A 1087 -39.90 6.82 6.57
N SER A 1088 -40.84 7.77 6.74
CA SER A 1088 -41.83 8.12 5.70
C SER A 1088 -41.20 8.64 4.41
N ILE A 1089 -40.04 9.32 4.50
CA ILE A 1089 -39.28 9.84 3.36
C ILE A 1089 -38.46 8.74 2.69
N CYS A 1090 -37.77 7.90 3.47
CA CYS A 1090 -36.74 7.00 2.96
C CYS A 1090 -37.22 5.59 2.58
N ILE A 1091 -38.20 5.03 3.29
CA ILE A 1091 -38.53 3.60 3.23
C ILE A 1091 -39.73 3.36 2.30
N ASP A 1092 -39.59 2.44 1.35
CA ASP A 1092 -40.68 2.01 0.47
C ASP A 1092 -41.67 1.14 1.27
N GLY A 1093 -42.93 1.57 1.39
CA GLY A 1093 -43.95 0.91 2.22
C GLY A 1093 -43.77 1.05 3.75
N GLY A 1094 -42.81 1.86 4.22
CA GLY A 1094 -42.66 2.24 5.64
C GLY A 1094 -42.19 1.15 6.62
N ARG A 1095 -42.10 -0.13 6.19
CA ARG A 1095 -41.82 -1.29 7.05
C ARG A 1095 -40.61 -2.11 6.57
N PRO A 1096 -39.93 -2.87 7.45
CA PRO A 1096 -38.94 -3.84 7.04
C PRO A 1096 -39.56 -4.98 6.22
N VAL A 1097 -38.74 -5.67 5.42
CA VAL A 1097 -39.14 -6.75 4.52
C VAL A 1097 -38.19 -7.95 4.62
N ASP A 1098 -38.72 -9.14 4.31
CA ASP A 1098 -37.92 -10.37 4.20
C ASP A 1098 -36.80 -10.19 3.16
N ALA A 1099 -35.62 -10.80 3.40
CA ALA A 1099 -34.43 -10.61 2.56
C ALA A 1099 -34.62 -10.94 1.06
N ASN A 1100 -35.54 -11.84 0.73
CA ASN A 1100 -35.89 -12.20 -0.65
C ASN A 1100 -36.69 -11.10 -1.39
N ALA A 1101 -37.32 -10.16 -0.67
CA ALA A 1101 -38.15 -9.08 -1.21
C ALA A 1101 -37.41 -7.72 -1.33
N ILE A 1102 -36.09 -7.71 -1.07
CA ILE A 1102 -35.23 -6.54 -1.22
C ILE A 1102 -34.80 -6.39 -2.68
N GLN A 1103 -35.14 -5.26 -3.30
CA GLN A 1103 -34.96 -4.98 -4.73
C GLN A 1103 -33.50 -4.69 -5.12
N GLU A 1104 -32.71 -4.07 -4.23
CA GLU A 1104 -31.27 -3.83 -4.44
C GLU A 1104 -30.42 -4.85 -3.68
N SER A 1105 -29.61 -5.65 -4.37
CA SER A 1105 -28.67 -6.59 -3.72
C SER A 1105 -27.65 -5.89 -2.81
N SER A 1106 -27.31 -4.62 -3.10
CA SER A 1106 -26.47 -3.78 -2.23
C SER A 1106 -27.12 -3.35 -0.91
N MET A 1107 -28.40 -3.69 -0.67
CA MET A 1107 -29.13 -3.44 0.58
C MET A 1107 -29.50 -4.74 1.32
N GLN A 1108 -29.09 -5.91 0.85
CA GLN A 1108 -29.41 -7.19 1.50
C GLN A 1108 -28.55 -7.41 2.76
N PRO A 1109 -29.14 -7.56 3.96
CA PRO A 1109 -28.39 -7.81 5.18
C PRO A 1109 -27.86 -9.24 5.22
N TRP A 1110 -26.73 -9.44 5.91
CA TRP A 1110 -26.09 -10.74 6.04
C TRP A 1110 -26.96 -11.72 6.83
N GLN A 1111 -27.23 -12.89 6.24
CA GLN A 1111 -28.06 -13.94 6.85
C GLN A 1111 -27.21 -14.99 7.60
N PRO A 1112 -27.71 -15.56 8.72
CA PRO A 1112 -27.10 -16.73 9.36
C PRO A 1112 -27.18 -17.97 8.45
N LEU A 1113 -26.41 -19.01 8.76
CA LEU A 1113 -26.27 -20.18 7.88
C LEU A 1113 -27.54 -21.05 7.85
N GLY A 1114 -28.07 -21.29 6.65
CA GLY A 1114 -29.28 -22.08 6.42
C GLY A 1114 -30.58 -21.53 7.02
N GLN A 1115 -30.65 -20.25 7.41
CA GLN A 1115 -31.90 -19.56 7.79
C GLN A 1115 -31.87 -18.10 7.34
N LYS A 1116 -32.96 -17.61 6.72
CA LYS A 1116 -33.09 -16.21 6.30
C LYS A 1116 -33.97 -15.41 7.27
N SER A 1117 -33.56 -15.32 8.53
CA SER A 1117 -34.34 -14.70 9.62
C SER A 1117 -34.15 -13.19 9.79
N ILE A 1118 -33.21 -12.55 9.07
CA ILE A 1118 -32.89 -11.12 9.23
C ILE A 1118 -33.55 -10.28 8.14
N LEU A 1119 -34.33 -9.29 8.57
CA LEU A 1119 -35.07 -8.37 7.72
C LEU A 1119 -34.19 -7.19 7.25
N GLY A 1120 -34.54 -6.63 6.10
CA GLY A 1120 -33.94 -5.39 5.58
C GLY A 1120 -35.00 -4.40 5.11
N TYR A 1121 -34.61 -3.44 4.28
CA TYR A 1121 -35.50 -2.37 3.82
C TYR A 1121 -35.36 -2.13 2.30
N ASN A 1122 -36.43 -1.64 1.67
CA ASN A 1122 -36.40 -1.11 0.30
C ASN A 1122 -36.33 0.43 0.32
N LEU A 1123 -35.45 1.01 -0.51
CA LEU A 1123 -35.36 2.46 -0.69
C LEU A 1123 -36.52 2.97 -1.56
N LYS A 1124 -37.23 4.00 -1.08
CA LYS A 1124 -38.36 4.62 -1.79
C LYS A 1124 -37.93 5.18 -3.16
N LYS A 1125 -38.70 4.92 -4.22
CA LYS A 1125 -38.28 5.22 -5.61
C LYS A 1125 -38.28 6.71 -5.97
N LYS A 1126 -39.11 7.52 -5.31
CA LYS A 1126 -39.20 8.98 -5.48
C LYS A 1126 -38.79 9.67 -4.16
N ILE A 1127 -37.54 10.11 -4.05
CA ILE A 1127 -36.98 10.83 -2.89
C ILE A 1127 -36.38 12.17 -3.37
N ASN A 1128 -36.61 13.24 -2.61
CA ASN A 1128 -36.04 14.57 -2.85
C ASN A 1128 -34.49 14.51 -2.90
N LYS A 1129 -33.88 15.23 -3.84
CA LYS A 1129 -32.42 15.34 -4.03
C LYS A 1129 -31.66 15.63 -2.73
N LYS A 1130 -32.21 16.43 -1.80
CA LYS A 1130 -31.62 16.70 -0.46
C LYS A 1130 -31.43 15.40 0.34
N HIS A 1131 -32.49 14.60 0.50
CA HIS A 1131 -32.48 13.44 1.41
C HIS A 1131 -31.95 12.16 0.76
N ARG A 1132 -31.88 12.07 -0.59
CA ARG A 1132 -31.52 10.84 -1.31
C ARG A 1132 -30.17 10.22 -0.88
N LYS A 1133 -29.14 11.03 -0.56
CA LYS A 1133 -27.84 10.51 -0.08
C LYS A 1133 -27.94 9.99 1.36
N LEU A 1134 -28.64 10.70 2.24
CA LEU A 1134 -28.85 10.33 3.64
C LEU A 1134 -29.70 9.07 3.76
N CYS A 1135 -30.85 9.02 3.09
CA CYS A 1135 -31.73 7.84 3.06
C CYS A 1135 -31.01 6.58 2.60
N ARG A 1136 -30.15 6.67 1.57
CA ARG A 1136 -29.37 5.49 1.13
C ARG A 1136 -28.44 5.01 2.24
N LYS A 1137 -27.67 5.91 2.85
CA LYS A 1137 -26.74 5.60 3.95
C LYS A 1137 -27.44 4.99 5.17
N MET A 1138 -28.58 5.54 5.59
CA MET A 1138 -29.34 5.04 6.74
C MET A 1138 -29.91 3.64 6.52
N LEU A 1139 -30.02 3.18 5.26
CA LEU A 1139 -30.52 1.85 4.89
C LEU A 1139 -29.41 0.88 4.45
N THR A 1140 -28.17 1.35 4.23
CA THR A 1140 -27.02 0.48 3.89
C THR A 1140 -26.62 -0.38 5.10
N PRO A 1141 -26.63 -1.72 4.99
CA PRO A 1141 -26.18 -2.60 6.07
C PRO A 1141 -24.66 -2.55 6.29
N GLU A 1142 -24.22 -2.93 7.49
CA GLU A 1142 -22.85 -2.77 8.01
C GLU A 1142 -21.73 -3.21 7.04
N ILE A 1143 -21.82 -4.40 6.45
CA ILE A 1143 -20.76 -4.98 5.60
C ILE A 1143 -20.63 -4.23 4.26
N GLN A 1144 -21.75 -3.74 3.73
CA GLN A 1144 -21.79 -2.89 2.55
C GLN A 1144 -21.27 -1.49 2.88
N TYR A 1145 -21.63 -0.92 4.03
CA TYR A 1145 -21.14 0.39 4.47
C TYR A 1145 -19.61 0.37 4.66
N LEU A 1146 -19.07 -0.66 5.31
CA LEU A 1146 -17.61 -0.88 5.42
C LEU A 1146 -16.93 -0.99 4.04
N THR A 1147 -17.59 -1.57 3.03
CA THR A 1147 -17.08 -1.58 1.66
C THR A 1147 -17.06 -0.17 1.04
N ASP A 1148 -18.12 0.61 1.23
CA ASP A 1148 -18.22 2.00 0.72
C ASP A 1148 -17.20 2.94 1.39
N LEU A 1149 -16.79 2.65 2.65
CA LEU A 1149 -15.71 3.33 3.38
C LEU A 1149 -14.31 2.83 3.02
N GLY A 1150 -14.17 1.87 2.09
CA GLY A 1150 -12.90 1.42 1.54
C GLY A 1150 -12.25 0.21 2.21
N VAL A 1151 -12.92 -0.44 3.18
CA VAL A 1151 -12.36 -1.59 3.92
C VAL A 1151 -12.18 -2.81 3.02
N ASN A 1152 -11.00 -3.43 3.09
CA ASN A 1152 -10.62 -4.59 2.29
C ASN A 1152 -11.31 -5.90 2.75
N LEU A 1153 -12.61 -6.02 2.48
CA LEU A 1153 -13.45 -7.16 2.89
C LEU A 1153 -13.32 -8.41 2.00
N TRP A 1154 -12.10 -8.82 1.62
CA TRP A 1154 -11.91 -9.94 0.69
C TRP A 1154 -12.26 -11.32 1.29
N ILE A 1155 -11.96 -11.55 2.58
CA ILE A 1155 -12.23 -12.84 3.23
C ILE A 1155 -13.74 -13.05 3.40
N THR A 1156 -14.48 -12.02 3.83
CA THR A 1156 -15.94 -12.10 4.02
C THR A 1156 -16.68 -12.20 2.67
N LYS A 1157 -16.21 -11.49 1.64
CA LYS A 1157 -16.74 -11.63 0.26
C LYS A 1157 -16.49 -13.03 -0.30
N LEU A 1158 -15.32 -13.62 -0.06
CA LEU A 1158 -15.03 -15.00 -0.44
C LEU A 1158 -15.95 -16.00 0.30
N TRP A 1159 -16.17 -15.83 1.60
CA TRP A 1159 -17.12 -16.64 2.36
C TRP A 1159 -18.57 -16.52 1.83
N SER A 1160 -19.02 -15.34 1.36
CA SER A 1160 -20.32 -15.23 0.69
C SER A 1160 -20.38 -16.05 -0.61
N HIS A 1161 -19.35 -15.95 -1.46
CA HIS A 1161 -19.29 -16.72 -2.70
C HIS A 1161 -19.23 -18.23 -2.44
N VAL A 1162 -18.55 -18.67 -1.38
CA VAL A 1162 -18.53 -20.09 -0.96
C VAL A 1162 -19.92 -20.54 -0.49
N ARG A 1163 -20.61 -19.75 0.36
CA ARG A 1163 -22.00 -20.03 0.78
C ARG A 1163 -22.95 -20.14 -0.42
N GLU A 1164 -22.88 -19.17 -1.33
CA GLU A 1164 -23.73 -19.12 -2.54
C GLU A 1164 -23.45 -20.30 -3.49
N PHE A 1165 -22.17 -20.68 -3.67
CA PHE A 1165 -21.76 -21.83 -4.47
C PHE A 1165 -22.23 -23.16 -3.87
N LEU A 1166 -22.16 -23.31 -2.55
CA LEU A 1166 -22.59 -24.51 -1.82
C LEU A 1166 -24.12 -24.56 -1.57
N LYS A 1167 -24.86 -23.49 -1.91
CA LYS A 1167 -26.29 -23.31 -1.61
C LYS A 1167 -26.63 -23.47 -0.11
N TRP A 1168 -25.76 -22.92 0.75
CA TRP A 1168 -25.88 -22.89 2.22
C TRP A 1168 -26.66 -21.67 2.75
#